data_AF-A0AAF0X4B7-F1
#
_entry.id   AF-A0AAF0X4B7-F1
#
_cell.length_a   1.000
_cell.length_b   1.000
_cell.length_c   1.000
_cell.angle_alpha   90.00
_cell.angle_beta   90.00
_cell.angle_gamma   90.00
#
_symmetry.space_group_name_H-M   'P 1'
#
loop_
_entity.id
_entity.type
_entity.pdbx_description
1 polymer ?
#
loop_
_entity_poly.entity_id
_entity_poly.type
_entity_poly.pdbx_seq_one_letter_code
_entity_poly.pdbx_strand_id
1 'polypeptide(L)'
;MASTQKYTKFAVISTNPGTYPAKPNALPLATAKPPLLPTPQIKTPQTKQLVKPQQFIPAEVRAEKLAKGLCYYCDQKYERGHKCKFREPQLFTVEIPGGDVEENWESDGDCTEEVEDCVIKDSDPCISVSALTGSQTFSTMRVRGLVQNKPLHILIDSGSTHNFLDITMASKLKCEVSAITKQEITVADGNSISCQNVVKNFSWRMGGYDFTSEVMLIDLGSCDMVLGVQWLSTLGTVKWNFNKLLMEFQVDKQFIRLKGVAPQKLKVVSAESSKKLFKNAAQLCFIQIQQLNKGEPEESASSLENQNQDLSDHQSELEMLKSQYGDIFMEPKELPPSRGVFDHRIPLMEGSNPINIRPYRYPLKQRDVIEQMIDEMLQKGIIQNSASPFASPVVLVGKKDGSWRLCVDYRELNKKTIKDKFPIPVVDELIDELSGSTVFSKLDLRAGYHQLRMCDKDVFKTAFKTHSGHYEFLVMPFGLTNAPASFQGWMNAIFKPLLRRCVLVFFDDILIYSKTAADHWVHLKQVFELMRANLLFAKESKCSFMMEKVEYLGHFISAKGVETDAKKIKVVANWPVPTNVKELRSFLGLAGYYRKFIKNYAWISRELTDQLRKGAFNWNDNSQSAFDNLKTALVSAPVLALPDFNKLFVV
;
A
#
# COMPACT_ATOMS: atom_id res chain seq x y z
N MET A 1 -19.04 -56.49 -30.09
CA MET A 1 -18.03 -56.74 -31.16
C MET A 1 -17.91 -55.49 -32.04
N ALA A 2 -16.94 -55.46 -32.96
CA ALA A 2 -16.59 -54.41 -33.94
C ALA A 2 -17.73 -53.47 -34.40
N SER A 3 -17.55 -52.14 -34.54
CA SER A 3 -16.49 -51.36 -35.23
C SER A 3 -16.54 -51.41 -36.76
N THR A 4 -16.67 -50.25 -37.40
CA THR A 4 -15.73 -49.79 -38.45
C THR A 4 -15.92 -48.30 -38.80
N GLN A 5 -14.81 -47.61 -39.03
CA GLN A 5 -14.75 -46.28 -39.68
C GLN A 5 -14.54 -46.44 -41.19
N LYS A 6 -14.68 -45.35 -41.98
CA LYS A 6 -13.93 -45.16 -43.24
C LYS A 6 -13.71 -43.68 -43.58
N TYR A 7 -12.57 -43.39 -44.21
CA TYR A 7 -12.11 -42.08 -44.71
C TYR A 7 -11.82 -42.16 -46.22
N THR A 8 -11.80 -41.01 -46.92
CA THR A 8 -11.28 -40.83 -48.29
C THR A 8 -10.63 -39.43 -48.47
N LYS A 9 -10.14 -39.04 -49.67
CA LYS A 9 -9.25 -37.87 -49.87
C LYS A 9 -9.49 -37.07 -51.16
N PHE A 10 -8.92 -35.86 -51.15
CA PHE A 10 -8.62 -34.85 -52.19
C PHE A 10 -8.42 -35.27 -53.66
N ALA A 11 -8.60 -34.29 -54.56
CA ALA A 11 -7.93 -34.18 -55.86
C ALA A 11 -7.71 -32.69 -56.27
N VAL A 12 -6.75 -32.40 -57.17
CA VAL A 12 -6.39 -31.04 -57.67
C VAL A 12 -5.93 -31.14 -59.14
N ILE A 13 -6.37 -30.24 -60.04
CA ILE A 13 -5.91 -30.11 -61.44
C ILE A 13 -5.91 -28.61 -61.88
N SER A 14 -5.06 -28.23 -62.84
CA SER A 14 -4.94 -26.87 -63.42
C SER A 14 -4.43 -26.91 -64.88
N THR A 15 -4.92 -26.04 -65.78
CA THR A 15 -4.31 -25.73 -67.11
C THR A 15 -4.77 -24.38 -67.72
N ASN A 16 -3.95 -23.84 -68.64
CA ASN A 16 -4.12 -22.66 -69.54
C ASN A 16 -4.06 -23.14 -71.04
N PRO A 17 -3.96 -22.36 -72.17
CA PRO A 17 -3.64 -20.92 -72.38
C PRO A 17 -4.30 -20.12 -73.59
N GLY A 18 -4.05 -18.79 -73.67
CA GLY A 18 -3.84 -17.97 -74.93
C GLY A 18 -5.03 -17.30 -75.67
N THR A 19 -4.89 -16.27 -76.55
CA THR A 19 -3.84 -15.23 -76.85
C THR A 19 -4.31 -14.08 -77.80
N TYR A 20 -4.16 -12.79 -77.40
CA TYR A 20 -3.69 -11.54 -78.13
C TYR A 20 -4.23 -11.06 -79.52
N PRO A 21 -3.88 -9.85 -80.08
CA PRO A 21 -3.00 -8.69 -79.65
C PRO A 21 -3.79 -7.39 -79.30
N ALA A 22 -3.39 -6.09 -79.34
CA ALA A 22 -2.18 -5.23 -79.62
C ALA A 22 -2.27 -3.92 -78.73
N LYS A 23 -1.42 -2.88 -78.60
CA LYS A 23 -0.23 -2.24 -79.27
C LYS A 23 -0.49 -1.33 -80.51
N PRO A 24 0.25 -0.22 -80.78
CA PRO A 24 1.49 0.35 -80.18
C PRO A 24 1.28 1.75 -79.49
N ASN A 25 2.25 2.46 -78.85
CA ASN A 25 3.57 2.91 -79.32
C ASN A 25 4.63 3.14 -78.20
N ALA A 26 5.87 3.45 -78.61
CA ALA A 26 7.14 3.37 -77.85
C ALA A 26 7.80 4.77 -77.65
N LEU A 27 8.80 5.04 -76.79
CA LEU A 27 9.60 4.27 -75.79
C LEU A 27 10.02 5.28 -74.65
N PRO A 28 11.19 5.35 -73.93
CA PRO A 28 12.48 4.62 -73.92
C PRO A 28 12.73 3.80 -72.62
N LEU A 29 13.99 3.53 -72.28
CA LEU A 29 14.45 2.67 -71.15
C LEU A 29 15.63 3.32 -70.41
N ALA A 30 15.71 3.18 -69.08
CA ALA A 30 16.89 3.51 -68.26
C ALA A 30 17.07 2.51 -67.10
N THR A 31 18.31 2.22 -66.71
CA THR A 31 18.66 1.14 -65.77
C THR A 31 19.12 1.67 -64.41
N ALA A 32 18.51 1.17 -63.31
CA ALA A 32 19.03 1.33 -61.96
C ALA A 32 18.59 0.15 -61.05
N LYS A 33 19.46 -0.25 -60.12
CA LYS A 33 19.10 -1.15 -59.01
C LYS A 33 18.51 -0.33 -57.85
N PRO A 34 17.61 -0.89 -57.02
CA PRO A 34 17.15 -0.21 -55.81
C PRO A 34 18.31 0.04 -54.83
N PRO A 35 18.27 1.12 -54.03
CA PRO A 35 19.37 1.52 -53.15
C PRO A 35 19.54 0.60 -51.93
N LEU A 36 20.77 0.49 -51.45
CA LEU A 36 21.12 -0.21 -50.21
C LEU A 36 20.77 0.63 -48.97
N LEU A 37 20.42 -0.05 -47.88
CA LEU A 37 20.27 0.56 -46.55
C LEU A 37 21.62 1.11 -46.05
N PRO A 38 21.63 2.26 -45.33
CA PRO A 38 22.87 2.87 -44.86
C PRO A 38 23.50 2.09 -43.69
N THR A 39 24.78 1.76 -43.83
CA THR A 39 25.58 1.10 -42.79
C THR A 39 25.75 2.02 -41.56
N PRO A 40 25.53 1.52 -40.32
CA PRO A 40 25.75 2.32 -39.12
C PRO A 40 27.23 2.68 -38.93
N GLN A 41 27.52 3.94 -38.62
CA GLN A 41 28.89 4.42 -38.41
C GLN A 41 29.44 3.98 -37.05
N ILE A 42 30.55 3.24 -37.07
CA ILE A 42 31.33 2.93 -35.85
C ILE A 42 32.00 4.21 -35.36
N LYS A 43 31.57 4.73 -34.21
CA LYS A 43 32.30 5.77 -33.46
C LYS A 43 33.31 5.11 -32.53
N THR A 44 34.55 5.59 -32.56
CA THR A 44 35.63 5.12 -31.68
C THR A 44 35.32 5.38 -30.20
N PRO A 45 35.76 4.50 -29.28
CA PRO A 45 35.46 4.63 -27.86
C PRO A 45 36.23 5.81 -27.25
N GLN A 46 35.50 6.87 -26.88
CA GLN A 46 36.05 7.93 -26.03
C GLN A 46 36.12 7.45 -24.58
N THR A 47 37.30 7.58 -23.96
CA THR A 47 37.56 7.15 -22.59
C THR A 47 36.79 7.99 -21.58
N LYS A 48 35.60 7.53 -21.16
CA LYS A 48 34.85 8.17 -20.08
C LYS A 48 35.64 8.07 -18.76
N GLN A 49 36.09 9.20 -18.24
CA GLN A 49 36.73 9.28 -16.94
C GLN A 49 35.73 8.94 -15.82
N LEU A 50 36.22 8.32 -14.75
CA LEU A 50 35.44 8.03 -13.55
C LEU A 50 34.93 9.34 -12.92
N VAL A 51 33.61 9.55 -12.95
CA VAL A 51 32.96 10.68 -12.28
C VAL A 51 33.08 10.47 -10.78
N LYS A 52 33.80 11.38 -10.10
CA LYS A 52 33.88 11.38 -8.63
C LYS A 52 32.53 11.81 -8.05
N PRO A 53 32.09 11.25 -6.90
CA PRO A 53 30.83 11.63 -6.27
C PRO A 53 30.84 13.12 -5.92
N GLN A 54 29.91 13.88 -6.50
CA GLN A 54 29.71 15.29 -6.16
C GLN A 54 28.80 15.40 -4.95
N GLN A 55 29.28 16.04 -3.89
CA GLN A 55 28.42 16.45 -2.77
C GLN A 55 27.47 17.57 -3.25
N PHE A 56 26.18 17.26 -3.31
CA PHE A 56 25.19 18.14 -3.94
C PHE A 56 24.70 19.23 -2.97
N ILE A 57 25.47 20.32 -2.87
CA ILE A 57 25.04 21.54 -2.17
C ILE A 57 24.02 22.28 -3.06
N PRO A 58 22.79 22.57 -2.59
CA PRO A 58 21.78 23.31 -3.37
C PRO A 58 22.29 24.65 -3.91
N ALA A 59 21.75 25.08 -5.05
CA ALA A 59 22.23 26.28 -5.76
C ALA A 59 22.09 27.56 -4.92
N GLU A 60 20.98 27.70 -4.20
CA GLU A 60 20.68 28.84 -3.32
C GLU A 60 21.68 28.95 -2.16
N VAL A 61 21.86 27.85 -1.41
CA VAL A 61 22.85 27.75 -0.31
C VAL A 61 24.27 28.07 -0.80
N ARG A 62 24.60 27.69 -2.04
CA ARG A 62 25.88 27.99 -2.68
C ARG A 62 26.03 29.48 -3.01
N ALA A 63 24.97 30.13 -3.49
CA ALA A 63 24.94 31.56 -3.79
C ALA A 63 25.01 32.42 -2.51
N GLU A 64 24.30 32.03 -1.46
CA GLU A 64 24.35 32.70 -0.16
C GLU A 64 25.75 32.64 0.47
N LYS A 65 26.39 31.46 0.43
CA LYS A 65 27.77 31.30 0.91
C LYS A 65 28.80 32.10 0.10
N LEU A 66 28.60 32.22 -1.22
CA LEU A 66 29.39 33.12 -2.08
C LEU A 66 29.24 34.59 -1.64
N ALA A 67 28.01 35.05 -1.45
CA ALA A 67 27.73 36.42 -0.99
C ALA A 67 28.35 36.73 0.39
N LYS A 68 28.47 35.72 1.26
CA LYS A 68 29.09 35.81 2.59
C LYS A 68 30.61 35.54 2.61
N GLY A 69 31.23 35.22 1.46
CA GLY A 69 32.67 34.92 1.36
C GLY A 69 33.10 33.61 2.05
N LEU A 70 32.18 32.67 2.22
CA LEU A 70 32.39 31.40 2.93
C LEU A 70 32.74 30.26 1.98
N CYS A 71 33.37 29.22 2.52
CA CYS A 71 33.60 27.97 1.80
C CYS A 71 32.26 27.26 1.50
N TYR A 72 32.16 26.58 0.36
CA TYR A 72 30.99 25.77 0.04
C TYR A 72 30.76 24.66 1.09
N TYR A 73 31.82 23.94 1.46
CA TYR A 73 31.75 22.69 2.23
C TYR A 73 31.89 22.85 3.75
N CYS A 74 32.15 24.06 4.25
CA CYS A 74 32.17 24.39 5.69
C CYS A 74 31.93 25.89 5.89
N ASP A 75 31.67 26.33 7.13
CA ASP A 75 31.23 27.72 7.40
C ASP A 75 32.37 28.69 7.74
N GLN A 76 33.58 28.35 7.30
CA GLN A 76 34.76 29.21 7.41
C GLN A 76 34.93 30.09 6.16
N LYS A 77 35.56 31.27 6.33
CA LYS A 77 35.93 32.14 5.20
C LYS A 77 36.82 31.40 4.19
N TYR A 78 36.58 31.68 2.91
CA TYR A 78 37.33 31.05 1.82
C TYR A 78 38.53 31.90 1.37
N GLU A 79 39.70 31.27 1.34
CA GLU A 79 40.97 31.88 0.89
C GLU A 79 41.70 30.94 -0.08
N ARG A 80 42.60 31.48 -0.92
CA ARG A 80 43.41 30.69 -1.87
C ARG A 80 44.38 29.77 -1.12
N GLY A 81 43.96 28.53 -0.90
CA GLY A 81 44.69 27.52 -0.13
C GLY A 81 43.87 26.85 0.99
N HIS A 82 42.63 27.31 1.22
CA HIS A 82 41.72 26.75 2.22
C HIS A 82 41.57 25.22 2.08
N LYS A 83 41.76 24.49 3.19
CA LYS A 83 41.46 23.06 3.33
C LYS A 83 40.47 22.85 4.46
N CYS A 84 39.29 22.31 4.14
CA CYS A 84 38.23 22.05 5.11
C CYS A 84 38.72 21.11 6.22
N LYS A 85 38.73 21.58 7.47
CA LYS A 85 39.08 20.77 8.66
C LYS A 85 37.80 20.40 9.42
N PHE A 86 37.18 19.29 9.02
CA PHE A 86 36.07 18.69 9.76
C PHE A 86 36.59 18.19 11.12
N ARG A 87 36.35 18.97 12.18
CA ARG A 87 36.84 18.69 13.55
C ARG A 87 35.73 18.53 14.59
N GLU A 88 34.49 18.74 14.19
CA GLU A 88 33.30 18.70 15.05
C GLU A 88 32.26 17.75 14.46
N PRO A 89 31.48 17.04 15.29
CA PRO A 89 30.47 16.09 14.81
C PRO A 89 29.29 16.83 14.17
N GLN A 90 29.08 16.63 12.88
CA GLN A 90 27.96 17.21 12.15
C GLN A 90 26.68 16.40 12.37
N LEU A 91 25.61 17.09 12.79
CA LEU A 91 24.27 16.51 12.89
C LEU A 91 23.58 16.60 11.53
N PHE A 92 23.17 15.46 10.99
CA PHE A 92 22.40 15.38 9.74
C PHE A 92 20.98 14.94 10.03
N THR A 93 20.01 15.84 9.84
CA THR A 93 18.58 15.51 9.87
C THR A 93 18.19 14.86 8.55
N VAL A 94 17.63 13.65 8.61
CA VAL A 94 17.06 12.97 7.44
C VAL A 94 15.55 12.87 7.65
N GLU A 95 14.80 13.74 6.98
CA GLU A 95 13.35 13.62 6.92
C GLU A 95 12.98 12.55 5.89
N ILE A 96 12.30 11.48 6.36
CA ILE A 96 11.78 10.42 5.49
C ILE A 96 10.29 10.72 5.26
N PRO A 97 9.87 11.15 4.06
CA PRO A 97 8.45 11.41 3.78
C PRO A 97 7.67 10.10 3.76
N GLY A 98 6.91 9.83 4.82
CA GLY A 98 6.01 8.68 4.92
C GLY A 98 4.82 8.82 3.98
N GLY A 99 4.96 8.31 2.75
CA GLY A 99 3.92 8.32 1.71
C GLY A 99 2.81 7.30 1.97
N ASP A 100 1.87 7.64 2.84
CA ASP A 100 0.70 6.80 3.15
C ASP A 100 -0.40 7.01 2.08
N VAL A 101 -0.33 6.29 0.96
CA VAL A 101 -1.37 6.32 -0.09
C VAL A 101 -2.60 5.55 0.39
N GLU A 102 -3.68 6.25 0.73
CA GLU A 102 -4.98 5.65 1.06
C GLU A 102 -5.99 5.97 -0.05
N GLU A 103 -6.51 4.93 -0.69
CA GLU A 103 -7.41 5.03 -1.84
C GLU A 103 -8.82 5.49 -1.40
N ASN A 104 -9.07 6.81 -1.42
CA ASN A 104 -10.42 7.33 -1.50
C ASN A 104 -10.99 7.04 -2.91
N TRP A 105 -12.01 6.18 -3.00
CA TRP A 105 -12.71 5.88 -4.25
C TRP A 105 -13.80 6.93 -4.53
N GLU A 106 -13.44 8.02 -5.23
CA GLU A 106 -14.39 8.96 -5.85
C GLU A 106 -14.43 8.81 -7.39
N SER A 107 -15.52 9.27 -8.00
CA SER A 107 -15.89 8.91 -9.39
C SER A 107 -15.30 9.81 -10.47
N ASP A 108 -15.20 9.23 -11.67
CA ASP A 108 -15.06 9.86 -12.99
C ASP A 108 -13.70 10.50 -13.34
N GLY A 109 -13.02 9.95 -14.36
CA GLY A 109 -11.76 10.48 -14.88
C GLY A 109 -11.05 9.59 -15.90
N ASP A 110 -11.68 9.36 -17.05
CA ASP A 110 -11.13 8.56 -18.16
C ASP A 110 -9.70 8.98 -18.58
N CYS A 111 -8.85 7.97 -18.81
CA CYS A 111 -7.51 8.00 -19.42
C CYS A 111 -7.01 6.54 -19.54
N THR A 112 -6.89 6.01 -20.75
CA THR A 112 -6.16 4.75 -21.01
C THR A 112 -4.77 5.05 -21.53
N GLU A 113 -3.73 4.45 -20.95
CA GLU A 113 -2.40 4.36 -21.54
C GLU A 113 -1.95 2.89 -21.56
N GLU A 114 -1.27 2.51 -22.64
CA GLU A 114 -0.81 1.14 -22.89
C GLU A 114 0.59 0.94 -22.30
N VAL A 115 0.86 -0.23 -21.71
CA VAL A 115 2.17 -0.59 -21.14
C VAL A 115 2.70 -1.82 -21.85
N GLU A 116 3.90 -1.75 -22.41
CA GLU A 116 4.52 -2.86 -23.15
C GLU A 116 5.07 -3.94 -22.21
N ASP A 117 4.94 -5.21 -22.62
CA ASP A 117 5.32 -6.39 -21.82
C ASP A 117 6.86 -6.58 -21.74
N CYS A 118 7.41 -6.60 -20.52
CA CYS A 118 8.77 -7.10 -20.25
C CYS A 118 8.74 -8.58 -19.82
N VAL A 119 9.16 -9.47 -20.72
CA VAL A 119 9.20 -10.93 -20.47
C VAL A 119 10.48 -11.33 -19.73
N ILE A 120 10.40 -11.46 -18.41
CA ILE A 120 11.45 -12.03 -17.54
C ILE A 120 11.59 -13.54 -17.82
N LYS A 121 12.82 -14.08 -17.80
CA LYS A 121 13.08 -15.52 -17.94
C LYS A 121 13.45 -16.13 -16.59
N ASP A 122 13.18 -17.42 -16.40
CA ASP A 122 13.44 -18.17 -15.15
C ASP A 122 14.95 -18.36 -14.81
N SER A 123 15.85 -17.68 -15.52
CA SER A 123 17.29 -17.59 -15.24
C SER A 123 17.70 -16.32 -14.50
N ASP A 124 16.85 -15.30 -14.45
CA ASP A 124 17.30 -13.94 -14.21
C ASP A 124 17.36 -13.65 -12.69
N PRO A 125 18.48 -13.12 -12.17
CA PRO A 125 18.66 -12.98 -10.73
C PRO A 125 17.69 -11.95 -10.15
N CYS A 126 17.16 -12.22 -8.96
CA CYS A 126 16.17 -11.38 -8.30
C CYS A 126 16.51 -11.18 -6.81
N ILE A 127 16.22 -10.00 -6.27
CA ILE A 127 16.42 -9.63 -4.86
C ILE A 127 15.15 -9.00 -4.26
N SER A 128 14.87 -9.30 -2.99
CA SER A 128 13.69 -8.75 -2.32
C SER A 128 13.86 -7.28 -1.90
N VAL A 129 12.75 -6.53 -1.85
CA VAL A 129 12.72 -5.17 -1.30
C VAL A 129 13.17 -5.15 0.16
N SER A 130 12.89 -6.20 0.94
CA SER A 130 13.32 -6.32 2.34
C SER A 130 14.85 -6.36 2.50
N ALA A 131 15.57 -6.93 1.52
CA ALA A 131 17.02 -7.03 1.53
C ALA A 131 17.74 -5.70 1.25
N LEU A 132 17.14 -4.84 0.42
CA LEU A 132 17.69 -3.51 0.12
C LEU A 132 17.22 -2.45 1.13
N THR A 133 15.92 -2.39 1.44
CA THR A 133 15.35 -1.37 2.36
C THR A 133 15.72 -1.59 3.82
N GLY A 134 16.19 -2.78 4.20
CA GLY A 134 16.53 -3.09 5.59
C GLY A 134 15.30 -3.21 6.51
N SER A 135 14.08 -3.30 5.96
CA SER A 135 12.86 -3.51 6.75
C SER A 135 12.89 -4.84 7.53
N GLN A 136 12.31 -4.86 8.73
CA GLN A 136 12.16 -6.05 9.56
C GLN A 136 10.68 -6.45 9.64
N THR A 137 10.17 -6.98 8.53
CA THR A 137 8.83 -7.57 8.46
C THR A 137 8.81 -8.97 9.07
N PHE A 138 7.61 -9.45 9.43
CA PHE A 138 7.37 -10.72 10.13
C PHE A 138 7.94 -11.99 9.46
N SER A 139 8.37 -11.92 8.20
CA SER A 139 8.94 -13.02 7.42
C SER A 139 10.48 -13.11 7.43
N THR A 140 11.19 -12.11 7.98
CA THR A 140 12.65 -12.00 7.83
C THR A 140 13.44 -12.43 9.06
N MET A 141 14.59 -13.07 8.87
CA MET A 141 15.50 -13.46 9.97
C MET A 141 16.93 -13.01 9.68
N ARG A 142 17.49 -12.18 10.57
CA ARG A 142 18.90 -11.78 10.53
C ARG A 142 19.73 -12.59 11.51
N VAL A 143 20.89 -13.06 11.06
CA VAL A 143 21.84 -13.86 11.84
C VAL A 143 23.22 -13.19 11.80
N ARG A 144 24.02 -13.35 12.86
CA ARG A 144 25.40 -12.85 12.90
C ARG A 144 26.36 -13.95 12.45
N GLY A 145 27.06 -13.71 11.35
CA GLY A 145 28.19 -14.51 10.90
C GLY A 145 29.54 -13.89 11.30
N LEU A 146 30.62 -14.56 10.92
CA LEU A 146 32.00 -14.11 11.05
C LEU A 146 32.78 -14.41 9.77
N VAL A 147 33.58 -13.45 9.28
CA VAL A 147 34.53 -13.63 8.17
C VAL A 147 35.88 -13.08 8.60
N GLN A 148 36.94 -13.90 8.56
CA GLN A 148 38.28 -13.51 9.06
C GLN A 148 38.22 -12.91 10.50
N ASN A 149 37.42 -13.50 11.40
CA ASN A 149 37.10 -12.99 12.74
C ASN A 149 36.40 -11.62 12.84
N LYS A 150 36.05 -10.98 11.72
CA LYS A 150 35.20 -9.77 11.67
C LYS A 150 33.72 -10.19 11.67
N PRO A 151 32.82 -9.45 12.35
CA PRO A 151 31.38 -9.74 12.30
C PRO A 151 30.78 -9.46 10.92
N LEU A 152 29.79 -10.25 10.54
CA LEU A 152 28.98 -10.08 9.32
C LEU A 152 27.49 -10.13 9.69
N HIS A 153 26.72 -9.14 9.25
CA HIS A 153 25.26 -9.08 9.43
C HIS A 153 24.56 -9.69 8.21
N ILE A 154 24.11 -10.93 8.38
CA ILE A 154 23.53 -11.76 7.32
C ILE A 154 22.00 -11.70 7.41
N LEU A 155 21.34 -11.39 6.31
CA LEU A 155 19.91 -11.61 6.12
C LEU A 155 19.68 -12.99 5.48
N ILE A 156 18.81 -13.82 6.07
CA ILE A 156 18.32 -15.04 5.42
C ILE A 156 16.96 -14.70 4.79
N ASP A 157 16.85 -14.86 3.47
CA ASP A 157 15.72 -14.35 2.68
C ASP A 157 15.30 -15.31 1.57
N SER A 158 14.13 -15.95 1.72
CA SER A 158 13.53 -16.78 0.68
C SER A 158 12.94 -15.99 -0.49
N GLY A 159 12.86 -14.66 -0.39
CA GLY A 159 12.44 -13.76 -1.47
C GLY A 159 13.56 -13.36 -2.44
N SER A 160 14.80 -13.75 -2.17
CA SER A 160 15.96 -13.51 -3.04
C SER A 160 16.42 -14.81 -3.69
N THR A 161 16.63 -14.83 -5.02
CA THR A 161 16.97 -16.08 -5.73
C THR A 161 18.42 -16.50 -5.49
N HIS A 162 19.33 -15.53 -5.51
CA HIS A 162 20.77 -15.74 -5.38
C HIS A 162 21.32 -15.18 -4.06
N ASN A 163 22.57 -15.50 -3.75
CA ASN A 163 23.29 -14.91 -2.63
C ASN A 163 23.97 -13.60 -3.05
N PHE A 164 23.90 -12.59 -2.19
CA PHE A 164 24.45 -11.26 -2.45
C PHE A 164 25.38 -10.82 -1.30
N LEU A 165 26.41 -10.07 -1.62
CA LEU A 165 27.37 -9.50 -0.67
C LEU A 165 27.56 -8.01 -0.98
N ASP A 166 27.58 -7.18 0.06
CA ASP A 166 27.74 -5.74 -0.10
C ASP A 166 29.10 -5.40 -0.75
N ILE A 167 29.10 -4.56 -1.78
CA ILE A 167 30.30 -4.18 -2.54
C ILE A 167 31.32 -3.43 -1.68
N THR A 168 30.88 -2.68 -0.67
CA THR A 168 31.78 -2.04 0.29
C THR A 168 32.35 -3.07 1.26
N MET A 169 31.58 -4.09 1.67
CA MET A 169 32.07 -5.20 2.50
C MET A 169 33.10 -6.07 1.78
N ALA A 170 32.84 -6.47 0.53
CA ALA A 170 33.80 -7.20 -0.30
C ALA A 170 35.15 -6.43 -0.41
N SER A 171 35.07 -5.10 -0.56
CA SER A 171 36.23 -4.20 -0.58
C SER A 171 36.96 -4.14 0.78
N LYS A 172 36.24 -4.06 1.91
CA LYS A 172 36.79 -4.08 3.29
C LYS A 172 37.41 -5.44 3.67
N LEU A 173 36.93 -6.54 3.07
CA LEU A 173 37.43 -7.90 3.26
C LEU A 173 38.57 -8.27 2.31
N LYS A 174 38.82 -7.46 1.26
CA LYS A 174 39.78 -7.72 0.17
C LYS A 174 39.51 -9.06 -0.54
N CYS A 175 38.25 -9.33 -0.86
CA CYS A 175 37.87 -10.54 -1.58
C CYS A 175 38.44 -10.56 -3.01
N GLU A 176 38.75 -11.74 -3.54
CA GLU A 176 39.09 -11.92 -4.95
C GLU A 176 37.83 -11.83 -5.80
N VAL A 177 37.65 -10.69 -6.46
CA VAL A 177 36.48 -10.41 -7.31
C VAL A 177 36.72 -10.92 -8.73
N SER A 178 35.86 -11.82 -9.20
CA SER A 178 35.77 -12.23 -10.59
C SER A 178 34.78 -11.36 -11.35
N ALA A 179 35.17 -10.85 -12.51
CA ALA A 179 34.23 -10.22 -13.43
C ALA A 179 33.32 -11.27 -14.09
N ILE A 180 32.05 -10.94 -14.29
CA ILE A 180 31.06 -11.74 -15.01
C ILE A 180 30.40 -10.91 -16.12
N THR A 181 29.77 -11.57 -17.09
CA THR A 181 28.88 -10.91 -18.06
C THR A 181 27.83 -10.10 -17.29
N LYS A 182 27.53 -8.88 -17.76
CA LYS A 182 26.53 -8.00 -17.13
C LYS A 182 25.21 -8.74 -16.97
N GLN A 183 24.79 -8.97 -15.73
CA GLN A 183 23.45 -9.42 -15.38
C GLN A 183 22.66 -8.24 -14.86
N GLU A 184 21.34 -8.24 -15.08
CA GLU A 184 20.44 -7.29 -14.47
C GLU A 184 19.62 -8.02 -13.41
N ILE A 185 19.78 -7.58 -12.16
CA ILE A 185 19.10 -8.16 -11.00
C ILE A 185 17.79 -7.41 -10.84
N THR A 186 16.67 -8.12 -11.01
CA THR A 186 15.34 -7.54 -10.82
C THR A 186 15.05 -7.41 -9.32
N VAL A 187 14.83 -6.18 -8.86
CA VAL A 187 14.34 -5.88 -7.52
C VAL A 187 12.82 -6.08 -7.52
N ALA A 188 12.27 -6.59 -6.43
CA ALA A 188 10.82 -6.85 -6.33
C ALA A 188 9.91 -5.59 -6.28
N ASP A 189 10.46 -4.39 -6.49
CA ASP A 189 9.73 -3.14 -6.77
C ASP A 189 9.63 -2.81 -8.28
N GLY A 190 10.29 -3.58 -9.14
CA GLY A 190 10.36 -3.38 -10.59
C GLY A 190 11.66 -2.73 -11.10
N ASN A 191 12.56 -2.28 -10.22
CA ASN A 191 13.85 -1.70 -10.62
C ASN A 191 14.89 -2.78 -10.98
N SER A 192 15.83 -2.46 -11.88
CA SER A 192 16.93 -3.36 -12.27
C SER A 192 18.30 -2.85 -11.79
N ILE A 193 19.00 -3.64 -10.98
CA ILE A 193 20.38 -3.36 -10.53
C ILE A 193 21.36 -4.17 -11.39
N SER A 194 22.27 -3.49 -12.11
CA SER A 194 23.26 -4.20 -12.92
C SER A 194 24.42 -4.74 -12.09
N CYS A 195 24.62 -6.06 -12.11
CA CYS A 195 25.79 -6.73 -11.55
C CYS A 195 26.80 -7.12 -12.65
N GLN A 196 28.09 -7.01 -12.33
CA GLN A 196 29.22 -7.40 -13.19
C GLN A 196 30.32 -8.14 -12.41
N ASN A 197 30.11 -8.39 -11.11
CA ASN A 197 31.15 -8.81 -10.17
C ASN A 197 30.64 -9.91 -9.23
N VAL A 198 31.42 -10.97 -9.07
CA VAL A 198 31.09 -12.12 -8.23
C VAL A 198 32.31 -12.57 -7.40
N VAL A 199 32.08 -13.14 -6.22
CA VAL A 199 33.12 -13.83 -5.43
C VAL A 199 32.70 -15.30 -5.33
N LYS A 200 33.44 -16.18 -6.03
CA LYS A 200 33.03 -17.58 -6.26
C LYS A 200 33.12 -18.48 -5.03
N ASN A 201 34.14 -18.25 -4.21
CA ASN A 201 34.43 -19.02 -3.01
C ASN A 201 34.39 -18.09 -1.79
N PHE A 202 33.26 -17.44 -1.53
CA PHE A 202 33.11 -16.61 -0.34
C PHE A 202 32.80 -17.50 0.87
N SER A 203 33.73 -17.54 1.84
CA SER A 203 33.61 -18.38 3.04
C SER A 203 33.30 -17.58 4.30
N TRP A 204 32.33 -18.04 5.09
CA TRP A 204 31.92 -17.41 6.35
C TRP A 204 31.53 -18.44 7.41
N ARG A 205 31.78 -18.12 8.68
CA ARG A 205 31.36 -18.93 9.83
C ARG A 205 30.00 -18.45 10.33
N MET A 206 29.05 -19.37 10.52
CA MET A 206 27.72 -19.08 11.07
C MET A 206 27.20 -20.29 11.88
N GLY A 207 26.64 -20.05 13.06
CA GLY A 207 26.11 -21.13 13.92
C GLY A 207 27.16 -22.11 14.45
N GLY A 208 28.46 -21.82 14.28
CA GLY A 208 29.57 -22.73 14.60
C GLY A 208 30.12 -23.49 13.39
N TYR A 209 29.45 -23.45 12.24
CA TYR A 209 29.86 -24.13 11.00
C TYR A 209 30.46 -23.14 10.00
N ASP A 210 31.38 -23.61 9.15
CA ASP A 210 31.96 -22.83 8.05
C ASP A 210 31.26 -23.16 6.73
N PHE A 211 30.61 -22.15 6.15
CA PHE A 211 29.96 -22.24 4.84
C PHE A 211 30.83 -21.59 3.77
N THR A 212 30.73 -22.08 2.53
CA THR A 212 31.29 -21.43 1.34
C THR A 212 30.24 -21.40 0.24
N SER A 213 30.12 -20.29 -0.47
CA SER A 213 29.21 -20.17 -1.62
C SER A 213 29.67 -19.08 -2.59
N GLU A 214 29.08 -19.07 -3.78
CA GLU A 214 29.22 -17.96 -4.72
C GLU A 214 28.27 -16.83 -4.30
N VAL A 215 28.76 -15.58 -4.35
CA VAL A 215 27.99 -14.37 -4.01
C VAL A 215 28.20 -13.26 -5.04
N MET A 216 27.11 -12.66 -5.50
CA MET A 216 27.15 -11.48 -6.38
C MET A 216 27.36 -10.19 -5.59
N LEU A 217 28.10 -9.24 -6.18
CA LEU A 217 28.39 -7.95 -5.55
C LEU A 217 27.46 -6.85 -6.03
N ILE A 218 26.70 -6.27 -5.09
CA ILE A 218 25.81 -5.12 -5.27
C ILE A 218 25.93 -4.18 -4.06
N ASP A 219 25.37 -2.98 -4.17
CA ASP A 219 25.21 -2.07 -3.03
C ASP A 219 23.97 -2.49 -2.23
N LEU A 220 24.16 -3.05 -1.04
CA LEU A 220 23.07 -3.56 -0.20
C LEU A 220 22.60 -2.51 0.83
N GLY A 221 23.51 -1.67 1.31
CA GLY A 221 23.28 -0.56 2.24
C GLY A 221 22.82 -0.91 3.67
N SER A 222 21.98 -1.94 3.84
CA SER A 222 21.23 -2.22 5.08
C SER A 222 21.57 -3.56 5.76
N CYS A 223 22.26 -4.45 5.05
CA CYS A 223 22.88 -5.65 5.59
C CYS A 223 24.18 -5.95 4.82
N ASP A 224 25.11 -6.69 5.43
CA ASP A 224 26.40 -6.97 4.79
C ASP A 224 26.30 -8.07 3.72
N MET A 225 25.33 -8.98 3.88
CA MET A 225 25.16 -10.18 3.06
C MET A 225 23.70 -10.66 3.07
N VAL A 226 23.22 -11.18 1.93
CA VAL A 226 21.93 -11.84 1.76
C VAL A 226 22.16 -13.30 1.36
N LEU A 227 21.55 -14.23 2.07
CA LEU A 227 21.50 -15.65 1.72
C LEU A 227 20.11 -15.98 1.15
N GLY A 228 20.09 -16.22 -0.16
CA GLY A 228 18.89 -16.49 -0.94
C GLY A 228 18.57 -17.97 -1.09
N VAL A 229 17.66 -18.29 -2.01
CA VAL A 229 17.29 -19.67 -2.39
C VAL A 229 18.50 -20.50 -2.83
N GLN A 230 19.49 -19.87 -3.48
CA GLN A 230 20.78 -20.48 -3.85
C GLN A 230 21.54 -21.07 -2.65
N TRP A 231 21.48 -20.46 -1.45
CA TRP A 231 22.03 -21.09 -0.23
C TRP A 231 21.01 -22.01 0.45
N LEU A 232 19.75 -21.56 0.61
CA LEU A 232 18.72 -22.30 1.35
C LEU A 232 18.47 -23.71 0.78
N SER A 233 18.52 -23.87 -0.55
CA SER A 233 18.37 -25.16 -1.24
C SER A 233 19.47 -26.18 -0.90
N THR A 234 20.65 -25.74 -0.43
CA THR A 234 21.75 -26.65 -0.03
C THR A 234 21.52 -27.32 1.33
N LEU A 235 20.56 -26.84 2.13
CA LEU A 235 20.38 -27.24 3.53
C LEU A 235 19.42 -28.44 3.73
N GLY A 236 18.79 -28.92 2.65
CA GLY A 236 17.82 -30.01 2.71
C GLY A 236 16.58 -29.63 3.52
N THR A 237 16.23 -30.44 4.53
CA THR A 237 15.05 -30.19 5.37
C THR A 237 15.37 -29.17 6.46
N VAL A 238 14.77 -27.98 6.35
CA VAL A 238 14.84 -26.91 7.35
C VAL A 238 13.58 -26.93 8.23
N LYS A 239 13.76 -26.88 9.56
CA LYS A 239 12.69 -26.53 10.51
C LYS A 239 12.87 -25.07 10.93
N TRP A 240 11.88 -24.23 10.65
CA TRP A 240 11.95 -22.79 10.92
C TRP A 240 10.80 -22.34 11.81
N ASN A 241 11.11 -21.65 12.91
CA ASN A 241 10.15 -21.08 13.84
C ASN A 241 10.36 -19.56 13.91
N PHE A 242 9.58 -18.82 13.11
CA PHE A 242 9.66 -17.36 13.01
C PHE A 242 9.36 -16.67 14.35
N ASN A 243 8.34 -17.14 15.09
CA ASN A 243 7.97 -16.59 16.41
C ASN A 243 9.10 -16.64 17.46
N LYS A 244 10.04 -17.58 17.32
CA LYS A 244 11.23 -17.71 18.19
C LYS A 244 12.53 -17.25 17.51
N LEU A 245 12.47 -16.85 16.24
CA LEU A 245 13.61 -16.64 15.35
C LEU A 245 14.64 -17.78 15.45
N LEU A 246 14.17 -19.03 15.33
CA LEU A 246 15.01 -20.23 15.34
C LEU A 246 14.91 -20.96 14.01
N MET A 247 16.06 -21.36 13.46
CA MET A 247 16.17 -22.13 12.21
C MET A 247 17.09 -23.32 12.48
N GLU A 248 16.63 -24.53 12.17
CA GLU A 248 17.32 -25.80 12.44
C GLU A 248 17.41 -26.61 11.15
N PHE A 249 18.60 -27.11 10.82
CA PHE A 249 18.86 -27.93 9.63
C PHE A 249 20.08 -28.82 9.85
N GLN A 250 20.36 -29.72 8.90
CA GLN A 250 21.41 -30.74 9.02
C GLN A 250 22.37 -30.66 7.84
N VAL A 251 23.65 -30.41 8.11
CA VAL A 251 24.74 -30.38 7.11
C VAL A 251 25.79 -31.40 7.52
N ASP A 252 26.23 -32.25 6.59
CA ASP A 252 27.29 -33.26 6.82
C ASP A 252 27.09 -34.12 8.10
N LYS A 253 25.81 -34.45 8.37
CA LYS A 253 25.31 -35.18 9.57
C LYS A 253 25.42 -34.43 10.90
N GLN A 254 25.82 -33.16 10.91
CA GLN A 254 25.77 -32.27 12.07
C GLN A 254 24.46 -31.48 12.08
N PHE A 255 23.84 -31.33 13.26
CA PHE A 255 22.66 -30.47 13.45
C PHE A 255 23.09 -29.04 13.77
N ILE A 256 22.71 -28.10 12.90
CA ILE A 256 23.00 -26.67 13.05
C ILE A 256 21.71 -25.96 13.49
N ARG A 257 21.78 -25.22 14.60
CA ARG A 257 20.70 -24.37 15.11
C ARG A 257 21.14 -22.91 15.05
N LEU A 258 20.54 -22.14 14.15
CA LEU A 258 20.70 -20.69 14.10
C LEU A 258 19.65 -20.01 14.97
N LYS A 259 20.05 -18.95 15.66
CA LYS A 259 19.16 -18.05 16.40
C LYS A 259 19.30 -16.64 15.81
N GLY A 260 18.17 -16.05 15.45
CA GLY A 260 18.11 -14.71 14.88
C GLY A 260 18.38 -13.63 15.92
N VAL A 261 18.85 -12.48 15.43
CA VAL A 261 18.99 -11.26 16.21
C VAL A 261 17.59 -10.67 16.41
N ALA A 262 17.05 -10.81 17.62
CA ALA A 262 15.79 -10.19 18.00
C ALA A 262 15.90 -8.65 17.95
N PRO A 263 14.82 -7.92 17.60
CA PRO A 263 14.81 -6.46 17.63
C PRO A 263 15.13 -5.97 19.05
N GLN A 264 16.11 -5.06 19.16
CA GLN A 264 16.49 -4.52 20.46
C GLN A 264 15.41 -3.57 20.97
N LYS A 265 14.94 -3.80 22.21
CA LYS A 265 14.15 -2.79 22.92
C LYS A 265 15.00 -1.54 23.12
N LEU A 266 14.48 -0.39 22.66
CA LEU A 266 15.13 0.92 22.84
C LEU A 266 15.37 1.17 24.33
N LYS A 267 16.59 1.58 24.69
CA LYS A 267 16.90 2.06 26.04
C LYS A 267 16.63 3.55 26.12
N VAL A 268 15.63 3.93 26.92
CA VAL A 268 15.45 5.32 27.36
C VAL A 268 16.59 5.68 28.31
N VAL A 269 17.21 6.85 28.11
CA VAL A 269 18.38 7.31 28.87
C VAL A 269 18.21 8.81 29.16
N SER A 270 18.46 9.23 30.40
CA SER A 270 18.33 10.65 30.79
C SER A 270 19.38 11.54 30.11
N ALA A 271 19.05 12.81 29.89
CA ALA A 271 19.92 13.80 29.23
C ALA A 271 21.24 14.09 29.98
N GLU A 272 21.35 13.65 31.22
CA GLU A 272 22.58 13.71 32.02
C GLU A 272 23.44 12.45 31.84
N SER A 273 22.79 11.28 31.77
CA SER A 273 23.43 10.00 31.51
C SER A 273 24.04 9.91 30.11
N SER A 274 23.42 10.57 29.12
CA SER A 274 23.92 10.63 27.74
C SER A 274 25.31 11.29 27.64
N LYS A 275 25.66 12.21 28.55
CA LYS A 275 26.99 12.87 28.60
C LYS A 275 28.15 11.88 28.86
N LYS A 276 27.88 10.71 29.46
CA LYS A 276 28.86 9.60 29.54
C LYS A 276 28.90 8.76 28.26
N LEU A 277 27.75 8.60 27.59
CA LEU A 277 27.63 7.83 26.34
C LEU A 277 28.47 8.48 25.22
N PHE A 278 28.30 9.79 25.00
CA PHE A 278 29.02 10.56 23.98
C PHE A 278 30.53 10.67 24.20
N LYS A 279 31.06 10.35 25.40
CA LYS A 279 32.51 10.35 25.66
C LYS A 279 33.22 9.05 25.26
N ASN A 280 32.51 7.93 25.26
CA ASN A 280 33.13 6.60 25.16
C ASN A 280 32.69 5.78 23.93
N ALA A 281 31.69 6.23 23.17
CA ALA A 281 31.22 5.54 21.97
C ALA A 281 31.77 6.18 20.69
N ALA A 282 32.54 5.40 19.93
CA ALA A 282 32.78 5.70 18.52
C ALA A 282 31.69 5.04 17.65
N GLN A 283 31.43 5.66 16.48
CA GLN A 283 30.48 5.22 15.45
C GLN A 283 28.99 5.51 15.72
N LEU A 284 28.24 5.61 14.62
CA LEU A 284 26.90 6.19 14.48
C LEU A 284 25.88 5.76 15.54
N CYS A 285 25.14 6.74 16.07
CA CYS A 285 24.00 6.54 16.95
C CYS A 285 22.72 7.09 16.29
N PHE A 286 21.68 6.27 16.16
CA PHE A 286 20.34 6.75 15.79
C PHE A 286 19.61 7.17 17.06
N ILE A 287 19.17 8.43 17.14
CA ILE A 287 18.55 9.01 18.34
C ILE A 287 17.15 9.50 17.97
N GLN A 288 16.12 8.78 18.40
CA GLN A 288 14.75 9.26 18.34
C GLN A 288 14.49 10.21 19.52
N ILE A 289 14.40 11.51 19.24
CA ILE A 289 13.99 12.50 20.23
C ILE A 289 12.46 12.56 20.23
N GLN A 290 11.85 12.08 21.31
CA GLN A 290 10.42 12.26 21.56
C GLN A 290 10.23 13.36 22.60
N GLN A 291 9.41 14.36 22.28
CA GLN A 291 8.98 15.35 23.25
C GLN A 291 8.02 14.69 24.23
N LEU A 292 8.54 14.35 25.42
CA LEU A 292 7.70 14.08 26.58
C LEU A 292 6.95 15.36 26.91
N ASN A 293 5.64 15.36 26.69
CA ASN A 293 4.75 16.36 27.27
C ASN A 293 4.84 16.23 28.78
N LYS A 294 5.63 17.10 29.42
CA LYS A 294 5.55 17.29 30.86
C LYS A 294 4.17 17.86 31.16
N GLY A 295 3.34 17.04 31.81
CA GLY A 295 2.39 17.59 32.78
C GLY A 295 3.15 18.38 33.85
N GLU A 296 2.43 19.24 34.55
CA GLU A 296 3.02 20.08 35.61
C GLU A 296 3.53 19.20 36.79
N PRO A 297 4.42 19.71 37.66
CA PRO A 297 5.08 18.86 38.64
C PRO A 297 4.11 18.38 39.74
N GLU A 298 3.80 17.08 39.76
CA GLU A 298 3.05 16.46 40.85
C GLU A 298 3.90 16.32 42.12
N GLU A 299 3.97 17.37 42.94
CA GLU A 299 4.45 17.28 44.33
C GLU A 299 3.40 16.65 45.27
N SER A 300 2.93 15.42 44.98
CA SER A 300 2.23 14.58 45.98
C SER A 300 2.13 13.12 45.55
N ALA A 301 3.12 12.30 45.90
CA ALA A 301 3.14 10.86 45.60
C ALA A 301 2.11 10.07 46.47
N SER A 302 0.84 10.10 46.06
CA SER A 302 -0.26 9.37 46.74
C SER A 302 -1.45 8.98 45.84
N SER A 303 -1.45 9.38 44.56
CA SER A 303 -2.59 9.23 43.62
C SER A 303 -2.39 8.18 42.51
N LEU A 304 -1.16 7.67 42.33
CA LEU A 304 -0.78 6.82 41.19
C LEU A 304 -1.29 5.36 41.25
N GLU A 305 -1.86 4.93 42.37
CA GLU A 305 -2.40 3.57 42.51
C GLU A 305 -3.74 3.43 41.76
N ASN A 306 -4.64 4.41 41.86
CA ASN A 306 -5.97 4.36 41.26
C ASN A 306 -5.95 4.29 39.71
N GLN A 307 -5.12 5.09 39.03
CA GLN A 307 -5.12 5.15 37.55
C GLN A 307 -4.60 3.86 36.89
N ASN A 308 -3.77 3.08 37.59
CA ASN A 308 -3.35 1.76 37.10
C ASN A 308 -4.46 0.71 37.25
N GLN A 309 -5.42 0.96 38.15
CA GLN A 309 -6.52 0.06 38.44
C GLN A 309 -7.62 0.18 37.39
N ASP A 310 -8.12 1.40 37.11
CA ASP A 310 -9.14 1.68 36.08
C ASP A 310 -8.76 1.11 34.70
N LEU A 311 -7.50 1.29 34.28
CA LEU A 311 -6.97 0.76 33.01
C LEU A 311 -6.89 -0.78 32.99
N SER A 312 -6.67 -1.42 34.15
CA SER A 312 -6.67 -2.87 34.27
C SER A 312 -8.07 -3.46 34.30
N ASP A 313 -9.01 -2.77 34.95
CA ASP A 313 -10.40 -3.18 35.08
C ASP A 313 -11.14 -3.08 33.73
N HIS A 314 -11.00 -1.96 33.01
CA HIS A 314 -11.57 -1.83 31.65
C HIS A 314 -11.02 -2.85 30.65
N GLN A 315 -9.75 -3.25 30.78
CA GLN A 315 -9.18 -4.32 29.95
C GLN A 315 -9.77 -5.70 30.31
N SER A 316 -10.08 -5.93 31.59
CA SER A 316 -10.75 -7.15 32.06
C SER A 316 -12.21 -7.21 31.60
N GLU A 317 -12.96 -6.11 31.74
CA GLU A 317 -14.32 -5.94 31.23
C GLU A 317 -14.39 -6.16 29.71
N LEU A 318 -13.42 -5.64 28.95
CA LEU A 318 -13.35 -5.85 27.50
C LEU A 318 -13.18 -7.33 27.13
N GLU A 319 -12.23 -8.03 27.75
CA GLU A 319 -11.97 -9.44 27.44
C GLU A 319 -13.10 -10.35 27.94
N MET A 320 -13.78 -10.00 29.05
CA MET A 320 -15.04 -10.64 29.45
C MET A 320 -16.14 -10.46 28.39
N LEU A 321 -16.34 -9.25 27.88
CA LEU A 321 -17.36 -8.97 26.86
C LEU A 321 -17.01 -9.67 25.53
N LYS A 322 -15.76 -9.62 25.08
CA LYS A 322 -15.28 -10.38 23.92
C LYS A 322 -15.46 -11.88 24.10
N SER A 323 -15.19 -12.43 25.30
CA SER A 323 -15.42 -13.85 25.58
C SER A 323 -16.91 -14.19 25.51
N GLN A 324 -17.78 -13.35 26.08
CA GLN A 324 -19.23 -13.53 26.02
C GLN A 324 -19.80 -13.45 24.60
N TYR A 325 -19.20 -12.64 23.70
CA TYR A 325 -19.66 -12.41 22.32
C TYR A 325 -18.64 -12.86 21.25
N GLY A 326 -17.80 -13.85 21.55
CA GLY A 326 -16.71 -14.29 20.66
C GLY A 326 -17.17 -14.83 19.31
N ASP A 327 -18.42 -15.26 19.21
CA ASP A 327 -19.11 -15.65 17.98
C ASP A 327 -19.19 -14.53 16.95
N ILE A 328 -19.41 -13.27 17.35
CA ILE A 328 -19.48 -12.14 16.41
C ILE A 328 -18.09 -11.80 15.83
N PHE A 329 -17.01 -12.33 16.40
CA PHE A 329 -15.65 -12.13 15.92
C PHE A 329 -15.10 -13.31 15.11
N MET A 330 -15.84 -14.43 15.01
CA MET A 330 -15.45 -15.58 14.16
C MET A 330 -15.50 -15.26 12.67
N GLU A 331 -14.87 -16.10 11.84
CA GLU A 331 -15.08 -16.09 10.39
C GLU A 331 -16.37 -16.84 10.04
N PRO A 332 -17.26 -16.28 9.18
CA PRO A 332 -18.47 -16.96 8.74
C PRO A 332 -18.14 -18.27 8.01
N LYS A 333 -18.84 -19.35 8.38
CA LYS A 333 -18.69 -20.69 7.78
C LYS A 333 -19.77 -21.03 6.75
N GLU A 334 -20.83 -20.24 6.72
CA GLU A 334 -22.03 -20.46 5.92
C GLU A 334 -22.43 -19.17 5.20
N LEU A 335 -23.17 -19.31 4.10
CA LEU A 335 -23.75 -18.18 3.38
C LEU A 335 -24.71 -17.41 4.33
N PRO A 336 -24.56 -16.06 4.50
CA PRO A 336 -25.40 -15.27 5.40
C PRO A 336 -26.90 -15.52 5.21
N PRO A 337 -27.79 -15.27 6.19
CA PRO A 337 -29.21 -15.46 6.00
C PRO A 337 -29.76 -14.54 4.89
N SER A 338 -30.82 -14.99 4.19
CA SER A 338 -31.62 -14.09 3.35
C SER A 338 -32.32 -13.05 4.22
N ARG A 339 -32.32 -11.80 3.77
CA ARG A 339 -32.86 -10.62 4.45
C ARG A 339 -34.03 -9.99 3.66
N GLY A 340 -34.50 -10.69 2.61
CA GLY A 340 -35.78 -10.48 1.94
C GLY A 340 -35.86 -9.18 1.13
N VAL A 341 -36.33 -8.11 1.76
CA VAL A 341 -36.38 -6.77 1.13
C VAL A 341 -34.99 -6.13 1.06
N PHE A 342 -34.08 -6.51 1.96
CA PHE A 342 -32.71 -5.99 2.01
C PHE A 342 -31.72 -6.71 1.10
N ASP A 343 -32.02 -7.94 0.66
CA ASP A 343 -31.13 -8.70 -0.24
C ASP A 343 -30.91 -7.93 -1.55
N HIS A 344 -29.65 -7.80 -1.96
CA HIS A 344 -29.23 -6.83 -2.97
C HIS A 344 -29.84 -7.11 -4.35
N ARG A 345 -30.28 -6.03 -5.02
CA ARG A 345 -31.00 -6.08 -6.30
C ARG A 345 -30.28 -5.26 -7.34
N ILE A 346 -30.30 -5.78 -8.57
CA ILE A 346 -29.73 -5.15 -9.77
C ILE A 346 -30.90 -4.90 -10.76
N PRO A 347 -31.76 -3.89 -10.48
CA PRO A 347 -32.81 -3.49 -11.42
C PRO A 347 -32.14 -2.93 -12.67
N LEU A 348 -32.36 -3.54 -13.83
CA LEU A 348 -31.82 -3.09 -15.10
C LEU A 348 -32.85 -2.22 -15.83
N MET A 349 -32.38 -1.27 -16.63
CA MET A 349 -33.23 -0.50 -17.55
C MET A 349 -33.96 -1.43 -18.52
N GLU A 350 -35.21 -1.11 -18.86
CA GLU A 350 -36.02 -1.92 -19.78
C GLU A 350 -35.33 -2.07 -21.15
N GLY A 351 -35.42 -3.26 -21.75
CA GLY A 351 -34.70 -3.61 -22.98
C GLY A 351 -33.19 -3.85 -22.83
N SER A 352 -32.63 -3.85 -21.61
CA SER A 352 -31.20 -4.10 -21.38
C SER A 352 -30.73 -5.51 -21.80
N ASN A 353 -30.07 -5.59 -22.96
CA ASN A 353 -29.31 -6.79 -23.34
C ASN A 353 -28.22 -7.14 -22.29
N PRO A 354 -27.90 -8.42 -22.07
CA PRO A 354 -26.80 -8.84 -21.19
C PRO A 354 -25.45 -8.18 -21.50
N ILE A 355 -24.62 -8.03 -20.46
CA ILE A 355 -23.22 -7.60 -20.59
C ILE A 355 -22.34 -8.85 -20.69
N ASN A 356 -21.58 -9.03 -21.77
CA ASN A 356 -20.68 -10.18 -21.92
C ASN A 356 -19.31 -9.71 -22.45
N ILE A 357 -18.42 -9.40 -21.51
CA ILE A 357 -17.08 -8.86 -21.76
C ILE A 357 -16.05 -10.01 -21.67
N ARG A 358 -14.99 -9.93 -22.47
CA ARG A 358 -13.89 -10.91 -22.42
C ARG A 358 -12.99 -10.64 -21.19
N PRO A 359 -12.48 -11.68 -20.51
CA PRO A 359 -11.45 -11.51 -19.48
C PRO A 359 -10.25 -10.71 -20.00
N TYR A 360 -9.65 -9.91 -19.13
CA TYR A 360 -8.34 -9.30 -19.39
C TYR A 360 -7.24 -10.37 -19.40
N ARG A 361 -6.11 -10.04 -20.03
CA ARG A 361 -4.91 -10.89 -20.01
C ARG A 361 -4.15 -10.68 -18.70
N TYR A 362 -3.64 -11.78 -18.14
CA TYR A 362 -2.87 -11.78 -16.89
C TYR A 362 -1.55 -12.53 -17.07
N PRO A 363 -0.42 -11.99 -16.56
CA PRO A 363 0.82 -12.75 -16.37
C PRO A 363 0.57 -14.00 -15.54
N LEU A 364 1.33 -15.07 -15.76
CA LEU A 364 1.10 -16.38 -15.14
C LEU A 364 0.96 -16.29 -13.60
N LYS A 365 1.90 -15.61 -12.92
CA LYS A 365 1.86 -15.39 -11.46
C LYS A 365 0.56 -14.74 -10.94
N GLN A 366 -0.10 -13.91 -11.75
CA GLN A 366 -1.39 -13.31 -11.40
C GLN A 366 -2.58 -14.24 -11.73
N ARG A 367 -2.44 -15.13 -12.71
CA ARG A 367 -3.43 -16.19 -12.98
C ARG A 367 -3.51 -17.19 -11.83
N ASP A 368 -2.38 -17.61 -11.29
CA ASP A 368 -2.28 -18.53 -10.15
C ASP A 368 -3.01 -17.95 -8.91
N VAL A 369 -2.80 -16.65 -8.65
CA VAL A 369 -3.49 -15.90 -7.57
C VAL A 369 -5.01 -15.81 -7.81
N ILE A 370 -5.45 -15.59 -9.06
CA ILE A 370 -6.87 -15.61 -9.41
C ILE A 370 -7.47 -17.00 -9.17
N GLU A 371 -6.79 -18.07 -9.59
CA GLU A 371 -7.26 -19.45 -9.39
C GLU A 371 -7.40 -19.78 -7.89
N GLN A 372 -6.40 -19.46 -7.07
CA GLN A 372 -6.48 -19.62 -5.60
C GLN A 372 -7.66 -18.85 -5.00
N MET A 373 -7.86 -17.58 -5.37
CA MET A 373 -8.96 -16.76 -4.83
C MET A 373 -10.35 -17.27 -5.25
N ILE A 374 -10.47 -17.82 -6.46
CA ILE A 374 -11.69 -18.47 -6.94
C ILE A 374 -11.99 -19.73 -6.11
N ASP A 375 -11.00 -20.59 -5.91
CA ASP A 375 -11.16 -21.81 -5.10
C ASP A 375 -11.52 -21.49 -3.65
N GLU A 376 -10.88 -20.49 -3.03
CA GLU A 376 -11.24 -20.02 -1.69
C GLU A 376 -12.68 -19.48 -1.61
N MET A 377 -13.15 -18.74 -2.61
CA MET A 377 -14.52 -18.21 -2.66
C MET A 377 -15.57 -19.29 -2.95
N LEU A 378 -15.24 -20.31 -3.77
CA LEU A 378 -16.08 -21.48 -4.02
C LEU A 378 -16.21 -22.33 -2.76
N GLN A 379 -15.10 -22.62 -2.06
CA GLN A 379 -15.09 -23.39 -0.81
C GLN A 379 -15.88 -22.70 0.30
N LYS A 380 -15.90 -21.36 0.34
CA LYS A 380 -16.69 -20.55 1.29
C LYS A 380 -18.14 -20.31 0.85
N GLY A 381 -18.56 -20.79 -0.33
CA GLY A 381 -19.90 -20.56 -0.86
C GLY A 381 -20.23 -19.09 -1.19
N ILE A 382 -19.20 -18.25 -1.35
CA ILE A 382 -19.33 -16.82 -1.68
C ILE A 382 -19.75 -16.67 -3.16
N ILE A 383 -19.23 -17.56 -4.01
CA ILE A 383 -19.54 -17.66 -5.44
C ILE A 383 -19.94 -19.10 -5.81
N GLN A 384 -20.58 -19.25 -6.97
CA GLN A 384 -20.84 -20.55 -7.62
C GLN A 384 -20.44 -20.50 -9.10
N ASN A 385 -20.37 -21.67 -9.76
CA ASN A 385 -20.21 -21.76 -11.21
C ASN A 385 -21.44 -21.18 -11.93
N SER A 386 -21.21 -20.40 -13.01
CA SER A 386 -22.27 -19.70 -13.74
C SER A 386 -22.44 -20.18 -15.17
N ALA A 387 -23.71 -20.34 -15.58
CA ALA A 387 -24.14 -20.50 -16.97
C ALA A 387 -24.81 -19.23 -17.52
N SER A 388 -24.62 -18.08 -16.87
CA SER A 388 -25.28 -16.81 -17.19
C SER A 388 -24.96 -16.28 -18.60
N PRO A 389 -25.88 -15.55 -19.26
CA PRO A 389 -25.53 -14.73 -20.42
C PRO A 389 -24.75 -13.45 -20.05
N PHE A 390 -24.66 -13.10 -18.76
CA PHE A 390 -23.82 -12.01 -18.26
C PHE A 390 -22.38 -12.49 -18.03
N ALA A 391 -21.42 -11.57 -18.14
CA ALA A 391 -20.01 -11.71 -17.78
C ALA A 391 -19.31 -10.35 -17.71
N SER A 392 -18.90 -9.93 -16.52
CA SER A 392 -17.86 -8.92 -16.31
C SER A 392 -16.46 -9.55 -16.25
N PRO A 393 -15.36 -8.81 -16.56
CA PRO A 393 -14.01 -9.28 -16.32
C PRO A 393 -13.59 -9.04 -14.86
N VAL A 394 -12.63 -9.83 -14.37
CA VAL A 394 -11.94 -9.55 -13.10
C VAL A 394 -10.78 -8.58 -13.28
N VAL A 395 -10.38 -7.89 -12.21
CA VAL A 395 -9.18 -7.07 -12.08
C VAL A 395 -8.51 -7.39 -10.73
N LEU A 396 -7.19 -7.59 -10.72
CA LEU A 396 -6.42 -7.67 -9.47
C LEU A 396 -5.94 -6.29 -9.04
N VAL A 397 -6.18 -5.93 -7.78
CA VAL A 397 -5.65 -4.72 -7.13
C VAL A 397 -4.70 -5.13 -6.01
N GLY A 398 -3.50 -4.53 -5.95
CA GLY A 398 -2.53 -4.80 -4.88
C GLY A 398 -2.89 -4.06 -3.59
N LYS A 399 -2.80 -4.73 -2.43
CA LYS A 399 -2.96 -4.10 -1.12
C LYS A 399 -1.59 -3.64 -0.54
N LYS A 400 -1.63 -2.70 0.41
CA LYS A 400 -0.45 -2.27 1.21
C LYS A 400 0.31 -3.41 1.90
N ASP A 401 -0.35 -4.53 2.18
CA ASP A 401 0.24 -5.72 2.83
C ASP A 401 0.92 -6.70 1.84
N GLY A 402 0.96 -6.37 0.55
CA GLY A 402 1.51 -7.20 -0.53
C GLY A 402 0.58 -8.30 -1.03
N SER A 403 -0.59 -8.49 -0.41
CA SER A 403 -1.61 -9.42 -0.91
C SER A 403 -2.50 -8.75 -1.98
N TRP A 404 -3.14 -9.56 -2.83
CA TRP A 404 -4.02 -9.06 -3.89
C TRP A 404 -5.48 -8.96 -3.42
N ARG A 405 -6.32 -8.22 -4.15
CA ARG A 405 -7.78 -8.25 -4.07
C ARG A 405 -8.31 -8.50 -5.49
N LEU A 406 -9.16 -9.52 -5.64
CA LEU A 406 -9.96 -9.71 -6.85
C LEU A 406 -11.15 -8.76 -6.79
N CYS A 407 -11.20 -7.83 -7.74
CA CYS A 407 -12.33 -6.93 -8.00
C CYS A 407 -13.01 -7.38 -9.30
N VAL A 408 -14.33 -7.27 -9.41
CA VAL A 408 -15.04 -7.47 -10.68
C VAL A 408 -15.36 -6.11 -11.29
N ASP A 409 -15.06 -5.93 -12.57
CA ASP A 409 -15.37 -4.70 -13.28
C ASP A 409 -16.85 -4.68 -13.72
N TYR A 410 -17.70 -4.21 -12.82
CA TYR A 410 -19.12 -3.99 -13.08
C TYR A 410 -19.42 -2.68 -13.81
N ARG A 411 -18.45 -1.90 -14.34
CA ARG A 411 -18.72 -0.57 -14.94
C ARG A 411 -19.82 -0.59 -16.01
N GLU A 412 -19.83 -1.58 -16.91
CA GLU A 412 -20.88 -1.70 -17.95
C GLU A 412 -22.22 -2.25 -17.43
N LEU A 413 -22.21 -3.04 -16.35
CA LEU A 413 -23.44 -3.46 -15.66
C LEU A 413 -24.07 -2.27 -14.94
N ASN A 414 -23.26 -1.53 -14.19
CA ASN A 414 -23.59 -0.30 -13.46
C ASN A 414 -24.21 0.77 -14.35
N LYS A 415 -23.73 0.94 -15.60
CA LYS A 415 -24.35 1.85 -16.59
C LYS A 415 -25.79 1.47 -16.96
N LYS A 416 -26.15 0.18 -16.90
CA LYS A 416 -27.49 -0.35 -17.19
C LYS A 416 -28.36 -0.52 -15.95
N THR A 417 -27.77 -0.46 -14.75
CA THR A 417 -28.49 -0.52 -13.48
C THR A 417 -29.23 0.78 -13.22
N ILE A 418 -30.51 0.69 -12.87
CA ILE A 418 -31.33 1.82 -12.41
C ILE A 418 -30.75 2.28 -11.06
N LYS A 419 -30.19 3.49 -11.03
CA LYS A 419 -29.56 4.05 -9.82
C LYS A 419 -30.60 4.29 -8.74
N ASP A 420 -30.35 3.76 -7.55
CA ASP A 420 -31.14 4.06 -6.36
C ASP A 420 -30.93 5.52 -5.91
N LYS A 421 -31.91 6.08 -5.21
CA LYS A 421 -31.89 7.42 -4.59
C LYS A 421 -32.07 7.33 -3.07
N PHE A 422 -31.55 6.25 -2.46
CA PHE A 422 -31.55 6.09 -1.01
C PHE A 422 -30.86 7.29 -0.33
N PRO A 423 -31.44 7.85 0.75
CA PRO A 423 -30.84 8.95 1.50
C PRO A 423 -29.65 8.45 2.34
N ILE A 424 -28.44 8.57 1.78
CA ILE A 424 -27.20 8.37 2.51
C ILE A 424 -26.95 9.61 3.38
N PRO A 425 -26.72 9.49 4.71
CA PRO A 425 -26.50 10.64 5.58
C PRO A 425 -25.26 11.45 5.19
N VAL A 426 -25.28 12.77 5.45
CA VAL A 426 -24.10 13.62 5.25
C VAL A 426 -23.12 13.38 6.41
N VAL A 427 -21.82 13.29 6.10
CA VAL A 427 -20.76 13.04 7.11
C VAL A 427 -20.76 14.10 8.20
N ASP A 428 -21.03 15.36 7.86
CA ASP A 428 -21.15 16.46 8.82
C ASP A 428 -22.34 16.26 9.78
N GLU A 429 -23.52 15.90 9.27
CA GLU A 429 -24.73 15.63 10.09
C GLU A 429 -24.50 14.46 11.07
N LEU A 430 -23.81 13.41 10.63
CA LEU A 430 -23.43 12.28 11.47
C LEU A 430 -22.47 12.71 12.59
N ILE A 431 -21.49 13.56 12.28
CA ILE A 431 -20.50 14.03 13.26
C ILE A 431 -21.16 14.92 14.33
N ASP A 432 -22.10 15.78 13.96
CA ASP A 432 -22.78 16.69 14.88
C ASP A 432 -23.57 15.98 15.99
N GLU A 433 -24.03 14.75 15.75
CA GLU A 433 -24.73 13.91 16.75
C GLU A 433 -23.84 13.43 17.90
N LEU A 434 -22.51 13.51 17.75
CA LEU A 434 -21.55 13.04 18.74
C LEU A 434 -21.36 14.01 19.92
N SER A 435 -22.09 15.13 19.93
CA SER A 435 -21.97 16.22 20.90
C SER A 435 -22.05 15.76 22.36
N GLY A 436 -21.02 16.12 23.14
CA GLY A 436 -20.87 15.74 24.55
C GLY A 436 -20.42 14.29 24.79
N SER A 437 -20.04 13.54 23.75
CA SER A 437 -19.45 12.20 23.88
C SER A 437 -17.96 12.28 24.23
N THR A 438 -17.50 11.29 24.99
CA THR A 438 -16.14 11.21 25.55
C THR A 438 -15.48 9.86 25.29
N VAL A 439 -16.27 8.79 25.19
CA VAL A 439 -15.80 7.41 24.96
C VAL A 439 -16.38 6.88 23.65
N PHE A 440 -15.52 6.28 22.83
CA PHE A 440 -15.83 5.82 21.48
C PHE A 440 -15.30 4.39 21.22
N SER A 441 -16.04 3.60 20.45
CA SER A 441 -15.58 2.30 19.93
C SER A 441 -15.96 2.17 18.45
N LYS A 442 -15.04 1.72 17.61
CA LYS A 442 -15.29 1.50 16.17
C LYS A 442 -15.24 0.02 15.84
N LEU A 443 -16.25 -0.50 15.15
CA LEU A 443 -16.28 -1.87 14.64
C LEU A 443 -16.13 -1.87 13.12
N ASP A 444 -15.22 -2.70 12.60
CA ASP A 444 -15.01 -2.96 11.17
C ASP A 444 -15.58 -4.35 10.84
N LEU A 445 -16.48 -4.43 9.87
CA LEU A 445 -17.11 -5.70 9.49
C LEU A 445 -16.21 -6.57 8.61
N ARG A 446 -16.24 -7.89 8.83
CA ARG A 446 -15.53 -8.88 8.00
C ARG A 446 -16.08 -8.86 6.57
N ALA A 447 -15.45 -8.06 5.71
CA ALA A 447 -15.86 -7.81 4.33
C ALA A 447 -17.37 -7.49 4.26
N GLY A 448 -17.80 -6.38 4.88
CA GLY A 448 -19.19 -6.14 5.29
C GLY A 448 -20.22 -6.44 4.20
N TYR A 449 -20.03 -5.94 2.98
CA TYR A 449 -20.92 -6.24 1.84
C TYR A 449 -21.18 -7.74 1.61
N HIS A 450 -20.21 -8.62 1.84
CA HIS A 450 -20.37 -10.08 1.73
C HIS A 450 -21.27 -10.68 2.84
N GLN A 451 -21.74 -9.91 3.82
CA GLN A 451 -22.67 -10.34 4.88
C GLN A 451 -24.16 -10.10 4.52
N LEU A 452 -24.40 -9.53 3.33
CA LEU A 452 -25.71 -9.37 2.70
C LEU A 452 -25.79 -10.28 1.47
N ARG A 453 -26.93 -10.96 1.24
CA ARG A 453 -27.10 -11.78 0.02
C ARG A 453 -27.35 -10.93 -1.22
N MET A 454 -27.02 -11.50 -2.38
CA MET A 454 -27.74 -11.18 -3.62
C MET A 454 -29.17 -11.71 -3.54
N CYS A 455 -30.15 -11.00 -4.09
CA CYS A 455 -31.45 -11.61 -4.34
C CYS A 455 -31.32 -12.68 -5.42
N ASP A 456 -31.86 -13.88 -5.20
CA ASP A 456 -31.77 -15.03 -6.11
C ASP A 456 -32.07 -14.71 -7.58
N LYS A 457 -33.03 -13.80 -7.82
CA LYS A 457 -33.45 -13.36 -9.17
C LYS A 457 -32.43 -12.47 -9.88
N ASP A 458 -31.42 -11.97 -9.18
CA ASP A 458 -30.38 -11.06 -9.68
C ASP A 458 -28.96 -11.64 -9.57
N VAL A 459 -28.75 -12.77 -8.88
CA VAL A 459 -27.46 -13.49 -8.77
C VAL A 459 -26.76 -13.60 -10.12
N PHE A 460 -27.46 -14.09 -11.15
CA PHE A 460 -26.89 -14.31 -12.49
C PHE A 460 -26.36 -13.05 -13.18
N LYS A 461 -26.77 -11.84 -12.75
CA LYS A 461 -26.29 -10.57 -13.29
C LYS A 461 -24.90 -10.20 -12.76
N THR A 462 -24.50 -10.75 -11.61
CA THR A 462 -23.15 -10.61 -11.04
C THR A 462 -22.10 -11.47 -11.75
N ALA A 463 -22.50 -12.28 -12.73
CA ALA A 463 -21.62 -13.25 -13.35
C ALA A 463 -20.37 -12.62 -13.97
N PHE A 464 -19.23 -13.28 -13.77
CA PHE A 464 -17.91 -12.78 -14.12
C PHE A 464 -16.97 -13.89 -14.59
N LYS A 465 -16.08 -13.57 -15.53
CA LYS A 465 -15.17 -14.53 -16.18
C LYS A 465 -13.72 -14.29 -15.81
N THR A 466 -13.04 -15.38 -15.48
CA THR A 466 -11.58 -15.46 -15.40
C THR A 466 -11.04 -16.16 -16.65
N HIS A 467 -9.74 -16.43 -16.70
CA HIS A 467 -9.17 -17.36 -17.68
C HIS A 467 -9.45 -18.83 -17.37
N SER A 468 -9.90 -19.16 -16.15
CA SER A 468 -10.12 -20.54 -15.66
C SER A 468 -11.58 -20.97 -15.70
N GLY A 469 -12.54 -20.03 -15.63
CA GLY A 469 -13.97 -20.36 -15.66
C GLY A 469 -14.91 -19.16 -15.62
N HIS A 470 -16.16 -19.44 -15.26
CA HIS A 470 -17.26 -18.50 -15.24
C HIS A 470 -18.06 -18.68 -13.95
N TYR A 471 -18.19 -17.61 -13.16
CA TYR A 471 -18.69 -17.68 -11.79
C TYR A 471 -19.66 -16.53 -11.50
N GLU A 472 -20.48 -16.66 -10.47
CA GLU A 472 -21.44 -15.64 -10.03
C GLU A 472 -21.54 -15.60 -8.49
N PHE A 473 -21.84 -14.43 -7.94
CA PHE A 473 -21.83 -14.17 -6.50
C PHE A 473 -23.20 -14.45 -5.85
N LEU A 474 -23.17 -15.15 -4.70
CA LEU A 474 -24.35 -15.39 -3.86
C LEU A 474 -24.51 -14.34 -2.75
N VAL A 475 -23.40 -13.69 -2.38
CA VAL A 475 -23.36 -12.51 -1.49
C VAL A 475 -23.16 -11.24 -2.30
N MET A 476 -23.52 -10.06 -1.77
CA MET A 476 -23.36 -8.80 -2.49
C MET A 476 -21.87 -8.47 -2.72
N PRO A 477 -21.38 -8.45 -3.98
CA PRO A 477 -19.98 -8.15 -4.27
C PRO A 477 -19.69 -6.64 -4.24
N PHE A 478 -18.42 -6.30 -4.01
CA PHE A 478 -17.93 -4.93 -4.17
C PHE A 478 -18.03 -4.46 -5.64
N GLY A 479 -18.28 -3.16 -5.82
CA GLY A 479 -18.28 -2.50 -7.14
C GLY A 479 -19.65 -2.33 -7.82
N LEU A 480 -20.75 -2.83 -7.25
CA LEU A 480 -22.11 -2.60 -7.77
C LEU A 480 -22.67 -1.22 -7.35
N THR A 481 -23.32 -0.49 -8.26
CA THR A 481 -23.79 0.90 -8.03
C THR A 481 -24.68 1.06 -6.79
N ASN A 482 -25.63 0.17 -6.57
CA ASN A 482 -26.62 0.29 -5.50
C ASN A 482 -26.21 -0.48 -4.22
N ALA A 483 -25.02 -1.07 -4.17
CA ALA A 483 -24.56 -1.84 -3.01
C ALA A 483 -24.45 -0.99 -1.72
N PRO A 484 -23.86 0.23 -1.74
CA PRO A 484 -23.78 1.06 -0.52
C PRO A 484 -25.17 1.48 -0.01
N ALA A 485 -26.11 1.76 -0.91
CA ALA A 485 -27.50 2.08 -0.59
C ALA A 485 -28.24 0.90 0.06
N SER A 486 -28.09 -0.30 -0.52
CA SER A 486 -28.68 -1.53 0.03
C SER A 486 -28.13 -1.85 1.42
N PHE A 487 -26.82 -1.68 1.60
CA PHE A 487 -26.14 -1.91 2.87
C PHE A 487 -26.54 -0.89 3.94
N GLN A 488 -26.57 0.40 3.60
CA GLN A 488 -27.01 1.45 4.52
C GLN A 488 -28.48 1.26 4.93
N GLY A 489 -29.37 0.91 3.98
CA GLY A 489 -30.77 0.61 4.28
C GLY A 489 -30.93 -0.58 5.23
N TRP A 490 -30.11 -1.62 5.07
CA TRP A 490 -30.08 -2.77 5.96
C TRP A 490 -29.53 -2.43 7.36
N MET A 491 -28.39 -1.74 7.44
CA MET A 491 -27.78 -1.32 8.70
C MET A 491 -28.67 -0.37 9.49
N ASN A 492 -29.34 0.56 8.80
CA ASN A 492 -30.33 1.45 9.39
C ASN A 492 -31.53 0.69 9.99
N ALA A 493 -31.86 -0.49 9.46
CA ALA A 493 -32.92 -1.34 10.00
C ALA A 493 -32.47 -2.12 11.25
N ILE A 494 -31.24 -2.66 11.27
CA ILE A 494 -30.66 -3.34 12.45
C ILE A 494 -30.49 -2.37 13.61
N PHE A 495 -29.75 -1.28 13.40
CA PHE A 495 -29.32 -0.40 14.48
C PHE A 495 -30.34 0.68 14.85
N LYS A 496 -31.54 0.66 14.23
CA LYS A 496 -32.65 1.59 14.49
C LYS A 496 -32.93 1.91 15.98
N PRO A 497 -32.81 0.98 16.95
CA PRO A 497 -33.03 1.30 18.37
C PRO A 497 -31.94 2.19 19.00
N LEU A 498 -30.75 2.26 18.41
CA LEU A 498 -29.53 2.87 18.93
C LEU A 498 -29.00 4.04 18.08
N LEU A 499 -29.41 4.11 16.81
CA LEU A 499 -29.14 5.25 15.92
C LEU A 499 -29.56 6.57 16.57
N ARG A 500 -28.75 7.62 16.38
CA ARG A 500 -28.97 8.97 16.93
C ARG A 500 -29.04 9.04 18.46
N ARG A 501 -28.52 8.03 19.16
CA ARG A 501 -28.49 7.93 20.64
C ARG A 501 -27.11 7.54 21.16
N CYS A 502 -26.53 6.50 20.58
CA CYS A 502 -25.22 5.94 20.96
C CYS A 502 -24.50 5.20 19.83
N VAL A 503 -25.11 5.09 18.64
CA VAL A 503 -24.54 4.44 17.46
C VAL A 503 -24.72 5.33 16.23
N LEU A 504 -23.67 5.43 15.41
CA LEU A 504 -23.72 5.84 14.01
C LEU A 504 -23.29 4.64 13.14
N VAL A 505 -23.82 4.55 11.92
CA VAL A 505 -23.36 3.57 10.94
C VAL A 505 -23.25 4.23 9.57
N PHE A 506 -22.13 4.02 8.89
CA PHE A 506 -21.90 4.49 7.53
C PHE A 506 -21.27 3.35 6.71
N PHE A 507 -22.09 2.70 5.88
CA PHE A 507 -21.76 1.43 5.21
C PHE A 507 -21.22 0.38 6.20
N ASP A 508 -19.99 -0.12 5.99
CA ASP A 508 -19.32 -1.15 6.80
C ASP A 508 -18.78 -0.63 8.15
N ASP A 509 -18.71 0.69 8.34
CA ASP A 509 -18.14 1.35 9.53
C ASP A 509 -19.24 1.62 10.58
N ILE A 510 -19.15 0.97 11.74
CA ILE A 510 -20.04 1.19 12.90
C ILE A 510 -19.25 1.97 13.98
N LEU A 511 -19.75 3.13 14.39
CA LEU A 511 -19.22 3.91 15.51
C LEU A 511 -20.20 3.91 16.68
N ILE A 512 -19.71 3.48 17.84
CA ILE A 512 -20.38 3.56 19.13
C ILE A 512 -19.83 4.76 19.89
N TYR A 513 -20.68 5.56 20.52
CA TYR A 513 -20.31 6.77 21.25
C TYR A 513 -21.07 6.90 22.58
N SER A 514 -20.44 7.45 23.61
CA SER A 514 -21.07 7.62 24.94
C SER A 514 -20.44 8.76 25.75
N LYS A 515 -21.17 9.24 26.76
CA LYS A 515 -20.74 10.33 27.66
C LYS A 515 -19.93 9.85 28.86
N THR A 516 -20.03 8.57 29.22
CA THR A 516 -19.27 7.92 30.29
C THR A 516 -18.85 6.51 29.87
N ALA A 517 -17.83 5.96 30.53
CA ALA A 517 -17.39 4.57 30.36
C ALA A 517 -18.49 3.56 30.73
N ALA A 518 -19.23 3.81 31.81
CA ALA A 518 -20.31 2.94 32.28
C ALA A 518 -21.46 2.84 31.27
N ASP A 519 -21.87 3.96 30.66
CA ASP A 519 -22.83 3.96 29.54
C ASP A 519 -22.28 3.18 28.34
N HIS A 520 -20.98 3.32 28.07
CA HIS A 520 -20.35 2.72 26.90
C HIS A 520 -20.37 1.18 26.93
N TRP A 521 -20.21 0.57 28.11
CA TRP A 521 -20.36 -0.88 28.26
C TRP A 521 -21.78 -1.36 27.97
N VAL A 522 -22.80 -0.61 28.41
CA VAL A 522 -24.21 -0.93 28.11
C VAL A 522 -24.48 -0.83 26.60
N HIS A 523 -23.95 0.20 25.94
CA HIS A 523 -24.11 0.39 24.50
C HIS A 523 -23.33 -0.65 23.67
N LEU A 524 -22.08 -0.97 24.04
CA LEU A 524 -21.30 -2.06 23.43
C LEU A 524 -22.07 -3.38 23.49
N LYS A 525 -22.61 -3.73 24.65
CA LYS A 525 -23.42 -4.94 24.84
C LYS A 525 -24.67 -4.95 23.94
N GLN A 526 -25.42 -3.84 23.89
CA GLN A 526 -26.60 -3.72 23.02
C GLN A 526 -26.25 -3.86 21.53
N VAL A 527 -25.12 -3.29 21.10
CA VAL A 527 -24.61 -3.44 19.72
C VAL A 527 -24.23 -4.89 19.44
N PHE A 528 -23.49 -5.55 20.34
CA PHE A 528 -23.10 -6.95 20.18
C PHE A 528 -24.30 -7.90 20.17
N GLU A 529 -25.36 -7.61 20.95
CA GLU A 529 -26.63 -8.34 20.93
C GLU A 529 -27.36 -8.20 19.60
N LEU A 530 -27.47 -6.97 19.06
CA LEU A 530 -28.03 -6.74 17.72
C LEU A 530 -27.21 -7.42 16.62
N MET A 531 -25.87 -7.41 16.72
CA MET A 531 -24.99 -8.06 15.76
C MET A 531 -25.16 -9.58 15.77
N ARG A 532 -25.10 -10.21 16.96
CA ARG A 532 -25.37 -11.65 17.13
C ARG A 532 -26.73 -12.03 16.58
N ALA A 533 -27.80 -11.32 16.97
CA ALA A 533 -29.16 -11.61 16.56
C ALA A 533 -29.39 -11.52 15.04
N ASN A 534 -28.55 -10.74 14.33
CA ASN A 534 -28.61 -10.58 12.89
C ASN A 534 -27.52 -11.34 12.12
N LEU A 535 -26.68 -12.14 12.80
CA LEU A 535 -25.51 -12.80 12.20
C LEU A 535 -24.61 -11.80 11.45
N LEU A 536 -24.19 -10.74 12.16
CA LEU A 536 -23.15 -9.79 11.76
C LEU A 536 -21.81 -10.13 12.41
N PHE A 537 -20.73 -10.04 11.63
CA PHE A 537 -19.39 -10.47 12.04
C PHE A 537 -18.35 -9.35 11.90
N ALA A 538 -17.71 -8.98 13.01
CA ALA A 538 -16.65 -7.99 13.08
C ALA A 538 -15.26 -8.61 12.91
N LYS A 539 -14.32 -7.85 12.33
CA LYS A 539 -12.90 -8.20 12.28
C LYS A 539 -12.22 -7.57 13.50
N GLU A 540 -12.13 -8.34 14.59
CA GLU A 540 -11.58 -7.87 15.87
C GLU A 540 -10.23 -7.16 15.70
N SER A 541 -9.33 -7.68 14.87
CA SER A 541 -7.99 -7.11 14.59
C SER A 541 -7.98 -5.74 13.88
N LYS A 542 -9.14 -5.12 13.70
CA LYS A 542 -9.34 -3.77 13.17
C LYS A 542 -10.31 -2.93 14.03
N CYS A 543 -10.99 -3.55 14.99
CA CYS A 543 -11.92 -2.85 15.87
C CYS A 543 -11.13 -2.08 16.93
N SER A 544 -11.66 -0.95 17.37
CA SER A 544 -11.14 -0.19 18.51
C SER A 544 -12.22 -0.05 19.58
N PHE A 545 -11.81 -0.09 20.84
CA PHE A 545 -12.71 -0.16 21.99
C PHE A 545 -12.30 0.83 23.07
N MET A 546 -13.26 1.47 23.74
CA MET A 546 -13.06 2.35 24.89
C MET A 546 -12.05 3.51 24.65
N MET A 547 -12.04 4.06 23.43
CA MET A 547 -11.10 5.11 23.01
C MET A 547 -11.61 6.50 23.39
N GLU A 548 -10.75 7.36 23.96
CA GLU A 548 -11.03 8.80 24.11
C GLU A 548 -10.98 9.58 22.79
N LYS A 549 -10.24 9.02 21.81
CA LYS A 549 -10.02 9.59 20.48
C LYS A 549 -10.03 8.49 19.42
N VAL A 550 -10.89 8.63 18.42
CA VAL A 550 -11.14 7.62 17.38
C VAL A 550 -11.01 8.23 15.98
N GLU A 551 -10.61 7.42 15.00
CA GLU A 551 -10.68 7.79 13.58
C GLU A 551 -11.98 7.28 12.97
N TYR A 552 -12.81 8.19 12.42
CA TYR A 552 -14.08 7.85 11.78
C TYR A 552 -14.32 8.76 10.58
N LEU A 553 -14.64 8.17 9.43
CA LEU A 553 -14.93 8.86 8.17
C LEU A 553 -13.90 9.95 7.80
N GLY A 554 -12.60 9.66 7.95
CA GLY A 554 -11.53 10.58 7.59
C GLY A 554 -11.28 11.73 8.58
N HIS A 555 -11.95 11.73 9.72
CA HIS A 555 -11.76 12.69 10.81
C HIS A 555 -11.31 11.98 12.09
N PHE A 556 -10.56 12.69 12.93
CA PHE A 556 -10.36 12.28 14.32
C PHE A 556 -11.39 12.94 15.22
N ILE A 557 -12.02 12.16 16.09
CA ILE A 557 -13.12 12.62 16.95
C ILE A 557 -12.74 12.35 18.40
N SER A 558 -12.98 13.33 19.28
CA SER A 558 -12.68 13.26 20.71
C SER A 558 -13.62 14.15 21.52
N ALA A 559 -13.54 14.10 22.85
CA ALA A 559 -14.25 15.01 23.76
C ALA A 559 -14.00 16.51 23.50
N LYS A 560 -12.88 16.86 22.83
CA LYS A 560 -12.54 18.26 22.46
C LYS A 560 -13.24 18.71 21.17
N GLY A 561 -13.81 17.78 20.41
CA GLY A 561 -14.37 17.99 19.08
C GLY A 561 -13.66 17.21 17.99
N VAL A 562 -13.72 17.76 16.78
CA VAL A 562 -13.35 17.15 15.52
C VAL A 562 -12.03 17.73 15.01
N GLU A 563 -11.13 16.85 14.57
CA GLU A 563 -9.83 17.18 14.00
C GLU A 563 -9.71 16.61 12.58
N THR A 564 -8.90 17.26 11.74
CA THR A 564 -8.49 16.76 10.43
C THR A 564 -7.43 15.66 10.59
N ASP A 565 -7.39 14.69 9.66
CA ASP A 565 -6.37 13.64 9.72
C ASP A 565 -4.96 14.19 9.46
N ALA A 566 -4.08 14.01 10.45
CA ALA A 566 -2.68 14.43 10.41
C ALA A 566 -1.85 13.76 9.30
N LYS A 567 -2.25 12.59 8.75
CA LYS A 567 -1.61 12.03 7.55
C LYS A 567 -1.98 12.84 6.31
N LYS A 568 -3.27 13.04 6.06
CA LYS A 568 -3.79 13.86 4.94
C LYS A 568 -3.27 15.30 5.02
N ILE A 569 -3.11 15.88 6.21
CA ILE A 569 -2.42 17.17 6.41
C ILE A 569 -0.97 17.14 5.91
N LYS A 570 -0.18 16.09 6.23
CA LYS A 570 1.21 15.97 5.74
C LYS A 570 1.27 15.81 4.22
N VAL A 571 0.32 15.10 3.63
CA VAL A 571 0.18 14.99 2.17
C VAL A 571 -0.14 16.36 1.54
N VAL A 572 -0.99 17.18 2.18
CA VAL A 572 -1.22 18.57 1.77
C VAL A 572 0.03 19.45 1.91
N ALA A 573 0.77 19.37 3.02
CA ALA A 573 1.98 20.15 3.23
C ALA A 573 3.02 19.91 2.12
N ASN A 574 3.20 18.63 1.76
CA ASN A 574 4.12 18.20 0.70
C ASN A 574 3.49 18.17 -0.70
N TRP A 575 2.26 18.69 -0.89
CA TRP A 575 1.57 18.64 -2.17
C TRP A 575 2.34 19.44 -3.24
N PRO A 576 2.65 18.85 -4.40
CA PRO A 576 3.40 19.52 -5.46
C PRO A 576 2.57 20.60 -6.14
N VAL A 577 3.22 21.63 -6.69
CA VAL A 577 2.55 22.70 -7.43
C VAL A 577 1.82 22.10 -8.66
N PRO A 578 0.48 22.27 -8.78
CA PRO A 578 -0.27 21.73 -9.91
C PRO A 578 0.22 22.27 -11.25
N THR A 579 0.57 21.36 -12.16
CA THR A 579 1.03 21.66 -13.53
C THR A 579 -0.11 21.74 -14.54
N ASN A 580 -1.29 21.22 -14.17
CA ASN A 580 -2.47 21.15 -15.03
C ASN A 580 -3.79 21.13 -14.24
N VAL A 581 -4.90 21.24 -14.96
CA VAL A 581 -6.25 21.29 -14.40
C VAL A 581 -6.67 20.00 -13.67
N LYS A 582 -6.14 18.81 -14.04
CA LYS A 582 -6.47 17.53 -13.38
C LYS A 582 -5.85 17.50 -11.97
N GLU A 583 -4.59 17.89 -11.85
CA GLU A 583 -3.90 18.07 -10.56
C GLU A 583 -4.54 19.16 -9.70
N LEU A 584 -4.91 20.30 -10.30
CA LEU A 584 -5.55 21.39 -9.56
C LEU A 584 -6.95 21.01 -9.03
N ARG A 585 -7.72 20.22 -9.78
CA ARG A 585 -8.98 19.63 -9.30
C ARG A 585 -8.76 18.65 -8.15
N SER A 586 -7.74 17.80 -8.24
CA SER A 586 -7.40 16.86 -7.16
C SER A 586 -7.06 17.60 -5.85
N PHE A 587 -6.21 18.63 -5.93
CA PHE A 587 -5.89 19.48 -4.79
C PHE A 587 -7.13 20.19 -4.21
N LEU A 588 -7.95 20.82 -5.06
CA LEU A 588 -9.16 21.54 -4.63
C LEU A 588 -10.28 20.62 -4.13
N GLY A 589 -10.29 19.34 -4.52
CA GLY A 589 -11.16 18.32 -3.95
C GLY A 589 -10.79 18.03 -2.50
N LEU A 590 -9.52 17.71 -2.23
CA LEU A 590 -9.03 17.44 -0.87
C LEU A 590 -9.11 18.69 0.03
N ALA A 591 -8.78 19.87 -0.50
CA ALA A 591 -8.94 21.13 0.22
C ALA A 591 -10.42 21.45 0.47
N GLY A 592 -11.30 21.13 -0.49
CA GLY A 592 -12.74 21.30 -0.40
C GLY A 592 -13.39 20.40 0.65
N TYR A 593 -12.90 19.18 0.82
CA TYR A 593 -13.31 18.26 1.89
C TYR A 593 -13.09 18.89 3.28
N TYR A 594 -11.94 19.52 3.49
CA TYR A 594 -11.60 20.17 4.76
C TYR A 594 -11.99 21.66 4.84
N ARG A 595 -12.80 22.19 3.91
CA ARG A 595 -13.18 23.62 3.85
C ARG A 595 -13.76 24.18 5.16
N LYS A 596 -14.46 23.36 5.95
CA LYS A 596 -15.10 23.77 7.22
C LYS A 596 -14.09 24.17 8.30
N PHE A 597 -12.86 23.67 8.23
CA PHE A 597 -11.78 24.01 9.15
C PHE A 597 -11.05 25.31 8.74
N ILE A 598 -11.34 25.86 7.55
CA ILE A 598 -10.56 26.94 6.93
C ILE A 598 -11.39 28.22 6.92
N LYS A 599 -11.04 29.16 7.83
CA LYS A 599 -11.65 30.49 7.85
C LYS A 599 -11.47 31.17 6.50
N ASN A 600 -12.57 31.68 5.94
CA ASN A 600 -12.63 32.34 4.63
C ASN A 600 -12.17 31.46 3.43
N TYR A 601 -12.32 30.12 3.49
CA TYR A 601 -11.94 29.19 2.42
C TYR A 601 -12.21 29.70 1.00
N ALA A 602 -13.45 30.11 0.71
CA ALA A 602 -13.89 30.53 -0.62
C ALA A 602 -13.22 31.82 -1.14
N TRP A 603 -12.62 32.63 -0.26
CA TRP A 603 -11.81 33.78 -0.64
C TRP A 603 -10.37 33.35 -0.97
N ILE A 604 -9.78 32.49 -0.14
CA ILE A 604 -8.42 31.96 -0.34
C ILE A 604 -8.36 31.09 -1.61
N SER A 605 -9.34 30.21 -1.82
CA SER A 605 -9.39 29.30 -2.97
C SER A 605 -9.78 29.97 -4.29
N ARG A 606 -10.14 31.26 -4.29
CA ARG A 606 -10.79 31.92 -5.43
C ARG A 606 -9.95 31.84 -6.71
N GLU A 607 -8.72 32.35 -6.67
CA GLU A 607 -7.80 32.36 -7.82
C GLU A 607 -7.56 30.96 -8.39
N LEU A 608 -7.53 29.94 -7.53
CA LEU A 608 -7.39 28.53 -7.90
C LEU A 608 -8.67 27.99 -8.57
N THR A 609 -9.84 28.31 -8.04
CA THR A 609 -11.12 27.91 -8.66
C THR A 609 -11.38 28.63 -9.98
N ASP A 610 -10.94 29.88 -10.14
CA ASP A 610 -11.08 30.67 -11.36
C ASP A 610 -10.25 30.10 -12.54
N GLN A 611 -9.17 29.34 -12.25
CA GLN A 611 -8.40 28.58 -13.24
C GLN A 611 -9.08 27.27 -13.72
N LEU A 612 -10.08 26.75 -13.01
CA LEU A 612 -10.77 25.51 -13.42
C LEU A 612 -11.65 25.68 -14.66
N ARG A 613 -11.89 26.93 -15.08
CA ARG A 613 -12.66 27.28 -16.29
C ARG A 613 -11.91 26.86 -17.56
N LYS A 614 -12.66 26.53 -18.62
CA LYS A 614 -12.12 25.99 -19.87
C LYS A 614 -11.12 26.97 -20.50
N GLY A 615 -9.84 26.59 -20.54
CA GLY A 615 -8.76 27.42 -21.09
C GLY A 615 -8.23 28.53 -20.16
N ALA A 616 -8.64 28.56 -18.88
CA ALA A 616 -8.23 29.59 -17.92
C ALA A 616 -7.04 29.20 -17.02
N PHE A 617 -6.46 28.01 -17.21
CA PHE A 617 -5.33 27.54 -16.43
C PHE A 617 -4.05 28.31 -16.82
N ASN A 618 -3.51 29.07 -15.88
CA ASN A 618 -2.33 29.91 -16.06
C ASN A 618 -1.70 30.15 -14.69
N TRP A 619 -0.68 29.37 -14.35
CA TRP A 619 -0.06 29.45 -13.03
C TRP A 619 0.82 30.70 -12.92
N ASN A 620 0.48 31.58 -11.97
CA ASN A 620 1.14 32.86 -11.72
C ASN A 620 1.35 33.10 -10.22
N ASP A 621 2.01 34.19 -9.86
CA ASP A 621 2.37 34.49 -8.46
C ASP A 621 1.15 34.58 -7.53
N ASN A 622 0.01 35.10 -8.01
CA ASN A 622 -1.26 35.10 -7.28
C ASN A 622 -1.77 33.68 -7.01
N SER A 623 -1.64 32.79 -8.01
CA SER A 623 -2.04 31.38 -7.90
C SER A 623 -1.13 30.62 -6.94
N GLN A 624 0.18 30.85 -7.01
CA GLN A 624 1.14 30.29 -6.07
C GLN A 624 0.85 30.77 -4.64
N SER A 625 0.61 32.07 -4.44
CA SER A 625 0.23 32.63 -3.15
C SER A 625 -1.09 32.03 -2.63
N ALA A 626 -2.11 31.89 -3.47
CA ALA A 626 -3.38 31.26 -3.09
C ALA A 626 -3.20 29.78 -2.69
N PHE A 627 -2.36 29.04 -3.42
CA PHE A 627 -2.01 27.65 -3.14
C PHE A 627 -1.27 27.49 -1.80
N ASP A 628 -0.23 28.28 -1.56
CA ASP A 628 0.57 28.20 -0.34
C ASP A 628 -0.19 28.71 0.89
N ASN A 629 -1.02 29.76 0.74
CA ASN A 629 -1.95 30.20 1.79
C ASN A 629 -2.97 29.10 2.14
N LEU A 630 -3.53 28.40 1.14
CA LEU A 630 -4.49 27.33 1.38
C LEU A 630 -3.84 26.09 2.02
N LYS A 631 -2.61 25.73 1.59
CA LYS A 631 -1.79 24.71 2.27
C LYS A 631 -1.51 25.08 3.72
N THR A 632 -1.12 26.33 3.98
CA THR A 632 -0.86 26.82 5.35
C THR A 632 -2.12 26.75 6.22
N ALA A 633 -3.28 27.12 5.68
CA ALA A 633 -4.56 27.06 6.41
C ALA A 633 -5.04 25.62 6.67
N LEU A 634 -4.77 24.68 5.75
CA LEU A 634 -4.99 23.24 5.95
C LEU A 634 -4.07 22.64 7.02
N VAL A 635 -2.81 23.09 7.08
CA VAL A 635 -1.81 22.61 8.05
C VAL A 635 -2.00 23.21 9.45
N SER A 636 -2.52 24.43 9.54
CA SER A 636 -2.87 25.13 10.80
C SER A 636 -4.35 25.02 11.18
N ALA A 637 -5.06 24.02 10.62
CA ALA A 637 -6.48 23.78 10.89
C ALA A 637 -6.75 23.60 12.40
N PRO A 638 -7.71 24.36 12.99
CA PRO A 638 -8.07 24.23 14.39
C PRO A 638 -8.94 23.00 14.66
N VAL A 639 -8.99 22.56 15.91
CA VAL A 639 -10.03 21.63 16.39
C VAL A 639 -11.38 22.34 16.30
N LEU A 640 -12.35 21.75 15.62
CA LEU A 640 -13.73 22.25 15.61
C LEU A 640 -14.51 21.60 16.74
N ALA A 641 -14.99 22.41 17.69
CA ALA A 641 -15.88 21.92 18.74
C ALA A 641 -17.19 21.37 18.13
N LEU A 642 -17.69 20.27 18.69
CA LEU A 642 -19.00 19.72 18.34
C LEU A 642 -20.12 20.67 18.77
N PRO A 643 -21.25 20.76 18.04
CA PRO A 643 -22.32 21.70 18.34
C PRO A 643 -23.01 21.38 19.66
N ASP A 644 -22.84 22.25 20.67
CA ASP A 644 -23.59 22.14 21.92
C ASP A 644 -24.94 22.87 21.79
N PHE A 645 -25.98 22.11 21.47
CA PHE A 645 -27.35 22.60 21.31
C PHE A 645 -27.97 23.20 22.59
N ASN A 646 -27.28 23.13 23.74
CA ASN A 646 -27.68 23.82 24.98
C ASN A 646 -27.10 25.24 25.10
N LYS A 647 -26.25 25.67 24.15
CA LYS A 647 -25.64 27.00 24.11
C LYS A 647 -26.23 27.86 22.99
N LEU A 648 -26.12 29.18 23.15
CA LEU A 648 -26.46 30.13 22.08
C LEU A 648 -25.38 30.10 20.99
N PHE A 649 -25.79 29.83 19.75
CA PHE A 649 -24.92 29.95 18.58
C PHE A 649 -24.77 31.42 18.16
N VAL A 650 -23.56 31.79 17.74
CA VAL A 650 -23.22 33.11 17.18
C VAL A 650 -22.64 32.88 15.79
N VAL A 651 -23.04 33.72 14.83
CA VAL A 651 -22.75 33.59 13.38
C VAL A 651 -22.20 34.92 12.86
#